data_AF-A0A3A8PFF1-F1
#
_entry.id   AF-A0A3A8PFF1-F1
#
_cell.length_a   1.000
_cell.length_b   1.000
_cell.length_c   1.000
_cell.angle_alpha   90.00
_cell.angle_beta   90.00
_cell.angle_gamma   90.00
#
_symmetry.space_group_name_H-M   'P 1'
#
loop_
_entity.id
_entity.type
_entity.pdbx_description
1 polymer ?
#
loop_
_entity_poly.entity_id
_entity_poly.type
_entity_poly.pdbx_seq_one_letter_code
_entity_poly.pdbx_strand_id
1 'polypeptide(L)'
;HPTTPIPHLLFAKAVASLDAEGLAWLVERDPTVLGSAKDVVEEVTEPLRRTVTEAWSAAVDTSPAWGTELMAQLQDPAVREHVFQRWSAAVRNRDGVIPLGHLERLPVDLREREARRHLHEVVALGTRAEARFVYARLLPWDEALGELRGALGHPDAGMRGAALGSLLALPGLRPDEPAWMAPALAMVLARKNEQDPVRGTMLQALAEWPRRMWKAEHTEALGRILRDALDAADLSSSTAQVAERLLVRAFGADPAWGAPWLGTFLKERGHLQDAGLGHRLKDEEVRRAAPYLLALAKGWAERERGGPLLQLAASLGKRAALVPGLSEWLVSVRDATPDGRLAVALSQWLSKEDRPRFEATLAGALRRWRDRGWDDEVVALALREPRDVPLHRELVAELERVALRLGKPSANALWLLRSRAWEDFDRMLPTLLKRDESAIAIPVVREYLHRRRQDLLGPFLAAPVITGQFATGATHWLLPFDSGFFRWTAEQNRAYSRALSKLCEDLERDTPTLLLAVTRLAALDWAPMDALQAMADDARPAVQERALRVLARCDQGQGVPTLLKCLEDKRARIAIYGLRRAFNGMPPARVLALLADVPLSKVTVAKEVVRLLGELRSEAAYARLLELDALPLHRDVRIALLRALWDHLDREPTWAVFEHAVTGEDAIMASRVGDIPADRLTEALDARLCALLAKVLARPEPDARITLLQRAAWLQVKDRERVFLAACGARLVSPFDDEVRAAMGALVHRSDEHDLPLMARMLEAVVDDRRALAVALESLLQPRERMRPVPLRTVRLLAEEVLTHDPRLATLRVRCAVIALEPEDFASHLDALGKAGWLHADALMAAQVAVAQLPVESLRAVGARLGASSSPEVRRVAVQCLVRDAQEGRGWTPERLETLAALQRDDSPLVAGAAQFVFPPREVVKTPPGE
;
A
#
# COMPACT_ATOMS: atom_id res chain seq x y z
N HIS A 1 -24.58 10.89 -47.35
CA HIS A 1 -25.23 9.71 -46.73
C HIS A 1 -25.31 9.89 -45.22
N PRO A 2 -26.46 10.33 -44.67
CA PRO A 2 -26.57 10.70 -43.25
C PRO A 2 -26.64 9.54 -42.25
N THR A 3 -26.69 8.28 -42.69
CA THR A 3 -26.87 7.10 -41.82
C THR A 3 -25.66 6.17 -41.74
N THR A 4 -24.56 6.47 -42.43
CA THR A 4 -23.36 5.63 -42.38
C THR A 4 -22.60 5.85 -41.07
N PRO A 5 -22.33 4.80 -40.28
CA PRO A 5 -21.49 4.91 -39.09
C PRO A 5 -20.06 5.25 -39.51
N ILE A 6 -19.49 6.29 -38.88
CA ILE A 6 -18.12 6.71 -39.13
C ILE A 6 -17.23 6.04 -38.06
N PRO A 7 -16.15 5.33 -38.44
CA PRO A 7 -15.23 4.75 -37.47
C PRO A 7 -14.67 5.78 -36.48
N HIS A 8 -14.58 5.40 -35.22
CA HIS A 8 -13.93 6.19 -34.17
C HIS A 8 -12.48 6.53 -34.59
N LEU A 9 -12.06 7.79 -34.38
CA LEU A 9 -10.75 8.34 -34.77
C LEU A 9 -10.42 8.31 -36.27
N LEU A 10 -11.41 8.11 -37.17
CA LEU A 10 -11.15 8.04 -38.62
C LEU A 10 -10.35 9.24 -39.13
N PHE A 11 -10.62 10.43 -38.60
CA PHE A 11 -10.01 11.68 -39.05
C PHE A 11 -8.99 12.25 -38.06
N ALA A 12 -8.64 11.54 -36.98
CA ALA A 12 -7.74 12.04 -35.95
C ALA A 12 -6.32 12.39 -36.46
N LYS A 13 -5.89 11.83 -37.60
CA LYS A 13 -4.61 12.16 -38.26
C LYS A 13 -4.74 13.12 -39.44
N ALA A 14 -5.97 13.53 -39.76
CA ALA A 14 -6.30 14.31 -40.94
C ALA A 14 -6.98 15.64 -40.58
N VAL A 15 -7.04 16.01 -39.29
CA VAL A 15 -7.73 17.22 -38.81
C VAL A 15 -7.22 18.47 -39.51
N ALA A 16 -5.90 18.61 -39.64
CA ALA A 16 -5.26 19.73 -40.35
C ALA A 16 -5.59 19.80 -41.86
N SER A 17 -6.13 18.74 -42.46
CA SER A 17 -6.49 18.69 -43.90
C SER A 17 -7.96 18.98 -44.17
N LEU A 18 -8.78 19.19 -43.14
CA LEU A 18 -10.21 19.48 -43.25
C LEU A 18 -10.45 20.99 -43.36
N ASP A 19 -11.43 21.37 -44.17
CA ASP A 19 -11.90 22.76 -44.26
C ASP A 19 -12.97 23.07 -43.18
N ALA A 20 -13.44 24.31 -43.16
CA ALA A 20 -14.42 24.78 -42.19
C ALA A 20 -15.74 23.99 -42.25
N GLU A 21 -16.22 23.70 -43.47
CA GLU A 21 -17.47 22.97 -43.69
C GLU A 21 -17.35 21.50 -43.24
N GLY A 22 -16.24 20.83 -43.58
CA GLY A 22 -15.95 19.47 -43.16
C GLY A 22 -15.80 19.36 -41.64
N LEU A 23 -15.11 20.30 -41.00
CA LEU A 23 -14.98 20.35 -39.54
C LEU A 23 -16.32 20.58 -38.85
N ALA A 24 -17.10 21.57 -39.29
CA ALA A 24 -18.43 21.84 -38.72
C ALA A 24 -19.33 20.61 -38.84
N TRP A 25 -19.40 20.00 -40.03
CA TRP A 25 -20.21 18.82 -40.28
C TRP A 25 -19.80 17.62 -39.42
N LEU A 26 -18.50 17.36 -39.27
CA LEU A 26 -18.01 16.27 -38.42
C LEU A 26 -18.30 16.54 -36.93
N VAL A 27 -18.12 17.78 -36.47
CA VAL A 27 -18.37 18.15 -35.07
C VAL A 27 -19.86 18.09 -34.71
N GLU A 28 -20.74 18.55 -35.61
CA GLU A 28 -22.19 18.48 -35.41
C GLU A 28 -22.71 17.03 -35.41
N ARG A 29 -22.07 16.17 -36.20
CA ARG A 29 -22.46 14.77 -36.36
C ARG A 29 -21.92 13.87 -35.25
N ASP A 30 -20.60 13.84 -35.07
CA ASP A 30 -19.90 13.05 -34.05
C ASP A 30 -18.46 13.57 -33.94
N PRO A 31 -18.17 14.45 -32.97
CA PRO A 31 -16.84 15.04 -32.86
C PRO A 31 -15.76 14.04 -32.40
N THR A 32 -16.14 12.84 -31.92
CA THR A 32 -15.16 11.82 -31.46
C THR A 32 -14.34 11.21 -32.59
N VAL A 33 -14.81 11.34 -33.84
CA VAL A 33 -14.07 10.89 -35.05
C VAL A 33 -12.81 11.71 -35.30
N LEU A 34 -12.73 12.92 -34.72
CA LEU A 34 -11.58 13.82 -34.79
C LEU A 34 -10.56 13.58 -33.67
N GLY A 35 -10.85 12.70 -32.69
CA GLY A 35 -10.03 12.54 -31.49
C GLY A 35 -10.46 13.47 -30.36
N SER A 36 -9.51 13.94 -29.56
CA SER A 36 -9.82 14.83 -28.44
C SER A 36 -9.94 16.28 -28.92
N ALA A 37 -10.85 17.06 -28.32
CA ALA A 37 -10.98 18.48 -28.65
C ALA A 37 -9.66 19.25 -28.45
N LYS A 38 -8.84 18.82 -27.49
CA LYS A 38 -7.51 19.40 -27.26
C LYS A 38 -6.62 19.24 -28.49
N ASP A 39 -6.50 18.03 -29.02
CA ASP A 39 -5.65 17.74 -30.19
C ASP A 39 -6.18 18.49 -31.42
N VAL A 40 -7.50 18.54 -31.59
CA VAL A 40 -8.14 19.30 -32.68
C VAL A 40 -7.82 20.78 -32.59
N VAL A 41 -7.94 21.39 -31.41
CA VAL A 41 -7.60 22.80 -31.21
C VAL A 41 -6.12 23.05 -31.51
N GLU A 42 -5.21 22.14 -31.13
CA GLU A 42 -3.78 22.26 -31.43
C GLU A 42 -3.48 22.20 -32.94
N GLU A 43 -4.24 21.43 -33.73
CA GLU A 43 -4.02 21.26 -35.18
C GLU A 43 -4.70 22.31 -36.07
N VAL A 44 -5.75 22.98 -35.61
CA VAL A 44 -6.54 23.92 -36.43
C VAL A 44 -6.24 25.39 -36.15
N THR A 45 -6.36 26.22 -37.20
CA THR A 45 -6.15 27.67 -37.13
C THR A 45 -7.26 28.39 -36.35
N GLU A 46 -7.00 29.60 -35.85
CA GLU A 46 -7.98 30.36 -35.04
C GLU A 46 -9.37 30.54 -35.67
N PRO A 47 -9.51 30.83 -36.98
CA PRO A 47 -10.85 30.88 -37.62
C PRO A 47 -11.58 29.54 -37.58
N LEU A 48 -10.84 28.43 -37.76
CA LEU A 48 -11.40 27.08 -37.68
C LEU A 48 -11.72 26.68 -36.24
N ARG A 49 -10.97 27.15 -35.23
CA ARG A 49 -11.30 26.94 -33.81
C ARG A 49 -12.64 27.55 -33.43
N ARG A 50 -12.93 28.76 -33.93
CA ARG A 50 -14.25 29.39 -33.77
C ARG A 50 -15.34 28.56 -34.42
N THR A 51 -15.12 28.13 -35.67
CA THR A 51 -16.05 27.27 -36.41
C THR A 51 -16.37 25.98 -35.64
N VAL A 52 -15.34 25.31 -35.12
CA VAL A 52 -15.47 24.09 -34.31
C VAL A 52 -16.21 24.36 -33.00
N THR A 53 -15.95 25.50 -32.35
CA THR A 53 -16.63 25.92 -31.12
C THR A 53 -18.11 26.19 -31.35
N GLU A 54 -18.44 26.94 -32.41
CA GLU A 54 -19.82 27.25 -32.81
C GLU A 54 -20.59 25.97 -33.15
N ALA A 55 -20.03 25.13 -34.03
CA ALA A 55 -20.58 23.82 -34.39
C ALA A 55 -20.82 22.92 -33.16
N TRP A 56 -19.83 22.82 -32.26
CA TRP A 56 -19.97 22.02 -31.04
C TRP A 56 -21.04 22.60 -30.11
N SER A 57 -21.09 23.92 -29.92
CA SER A 57 -22.10 24.55 -29.07
C SER A 57 -23.52 24.38 -29.60
N ALA A 58 -23.69 24.39 -30.94
CA ALA A 58 -24.95 24.10 -31.59
C ALA A 58 -25.37 22.63 -31.44
N ALA A 59 -24.40 21.71 -31.37
CA ALA A 59 -24.62 20.26 -31.24
C ALA A 59 -24.22 19.69 -29.86
N VAL A 60 -24.23 20.52 -28.81
CA VAL A 60 -23.70 20.15 -27.49
C VAL A 60 -24.41 18.94 -26.89
N ASP A 61 -25.66 18.70 -27.27
CA ASP A 61 -26.46 17.55 -26.82
C ASP A 61 -25.90 16.20 -27.26
N THR A 62 -25.20 16.15 -28.39
CA THR A 62 -24.66 14.90 -28.95
C THR A 62 -23.37 14.48 -28.25
N SER A 63 -22.52 15.43 -27.89
CA SER A 63 -21.21 15.16 -27.28
C SER A 63 -20.79 16.28 -26.31
N PRO A 64 -21.50 16.43 -25.18
CA PRO A 64 -21.32 17.55 -24.26
C PRO A 64 -19.95 17.55 -23.58
N ALA A 65 -19.36 16.38 -23.31
CA ALA A 65 -18.06 16.28 -22.63
C ALA A 65 -16.86 16.59 -23.54
N TRP A 66 -17.03 16.47 -24.86
CA TRP A 66 -15.92 16.54 -25.83
C TRP A 66 -15.26 17.93 -25.83
N GLY A 67 -16.06 19.00 -25.93
CA GLY A 67 -15.58 20.37 -26.09
C GLY A 67 -15.18 21.09 -24.80
N THR A 68 -14.69 20.39 -23.77
CA THR A 68 -14.28 21.02 -22.49
C THR A 68 -13.33 22.21 -22.71
N GLU A 69 -12.35 22.08 -23.61
CA GLU A 69 -11.36 23.12 -23.95
C GLU A 69 -11.96 24.28 -24.78
N LEU A 70 -13.11 24.06 -25.43
CA LEU A 70 -13.77 25.04 -26.29
C LEU A 70 -14.66 26.01 -25.50
N MET A 71 -15.05 25.65 -24.27
CA MET A 71 -15.93 26.48 -23.42
C MET A 71 -15.37 27.88 -23.16
N ALA A 72 -14.04 28.03 -23.14
CA ALA A 72 -13.38 29.33 -22.97
C ALA A 72 -13.58 30.28 -24.17
N GLN A 73 -13.90 29.75 -25.35
CA GLN A 73 -14.09 30.53 -26.57
C GLN A 73 -15.51 31.09 -26.71
N LEU A 74 -16.48 30.57 -25.95
CA LEU A 74 -17.89 31.01 -25.98
C LEU A 74 -18.05 32.39 -25.37
N GLN A 75 -18.43 33.36 -26.20
CA GLN A 75 -18.63 34.76 -25.77
C GLN A 75 -20.06 35.05 -25.31
N ASP A 76 -21.06 34.38 -25.89
CA ASP A 76 -22.46 34.55 -25.50
C ASP A 76 -22.70 33.88 -24.13
N PRO A 77 -23.07 34.64 -23.07
CA PRO A 77 -23.31 34.08 -21.74
C PRO A 77 -24.43 33.05 -21.69
N ALA A 78 -25.49 33.22 -22.50
CA ALA A 78 -26.63 32.32 -22.50
C ALA A 78 -26.25 30.97 -23.14
N VAL A 79 -25.51 31.00 -24.25
CA VAL A 79 -24.98 29.80 -24.91
C VAL A 79 -23.99 29.10 -23.97
N ARG A 80 -23.10 29.85 -23.34
CA ARG A 80 -22.10 29.30 -22.42
C ARG A 80 -22.73 28.65 -21.19
N GLU A 81 -23.75 29.25 -20.59
CA GLU A 81 -24.48 28.63 -19.47
C GLU A 81 -25.21 27.36 -19.91
N HIS A 82 -25.89 27.38 -21.07
CA HIS A 82 -26.55 26.19 -21.61
C HIS A 82 -25.56 25.04 -21.82
N VAL A 83 -24.46 25.32 -22.52
CA VAL A 83 -23.37 24.36 -22.76
C VAL A 83 -22.79 23.85 -21.44
N PHE A 84 -22.59 24.72 -20.45
CA PHE A 84 -22.08 24.33 -19.13
C PHE A 84 -23.02 23.39 -18.37
N GLN A 85 -24.33 23.64 -18.39
CA GLN A 85 -25.29 22.74 -17.75
C GLN A 85 -25.27 21.34 -18.39
N ARG A 86 -25.22 21.28 -19.73
CA ARG A 86 -25.15 20.01 -20.48
C ARG A 86 -23.83 19.28 -20.21
N TRP A 87 -22.72 20.00 -20.23
CA TRP A 87 -21.39 19.48 -19.88
C TRP A 87 -21.34 18.96 -18.44
N SER A 88 -21.76 19.76 -17.45
CA SER A 88 -21.67 19.38 -16.03
C SER A 88 -22.52 18.14 -15.76
N ALA A 89 -23.72 18.05 -16.32
CA ALA A 89 -24.54 16.85 -16.21
C ALA A 89 -23.88 15.60 -16.83
N ALA A 90 -23.23 15.75 -17.99
CA ALA A 90 -22.64 14.63 -18.72
C ALA A 90 -21.34 14.07 -18.12
N VAL A 91 -20.53 14.91 -17.48
CA VAL A 91 -19.22 14.49 -16.93
C VAL A 91 -19.34 13.94 -15.49
N ARG A 92 -20.46 14.19 -14.80
CA ARG A 92 -20.73 13.60 -13.49
C ARG A 92 -20.77 12.09 -13.58
N ASN A 93 -20.11 11.41 -12.64
CA ASN A 93 -20.34 9.99 -12.43
C ASN A 93 -21.68 9.74 -11.71
N ARG A 94 -22.00 8.47 -11.43
CA ARG A 94 -23.21 8.06 -10.70
C ARG A 94 -23.34 8.66 -9.28
N ASP A 95 -22.24 9.17 -8.71
CA ASP A 95 -22.19 9.78 -7.39
C ASP A 95 -22.33 11.32 -7.46
N GLY A 96 -22.53 11.86 -8.67
CA GLY A 96 -22.59 13.29 -8.92
C GLY A 96 -21.22 13.99 -8.87
N VAL A 97 -20.13 13.22 -8.79
CA VAL A 97 -18.75 13.71 -8.70
C VAL A 97 -18.19 13.89 -10.12
N ILE A 98 -17.56 15.03 -10.36
CA ILE A 98 -16.74 15.30 -11.55
C ILE A 98 -15.27 15.13 -11.15
N PRO A 99 -14.49 14.27 -11.83
CA PRO A 99 -13.08 14.11 -11.53
C PRO A 99 -12.31 15.43 -11.67
N LEU A 100 -11.40 15.69 -10.74
CA LEU A 100 -10.66 16.97 -10.65
C LEU A 100 -10.00 17.39 -11.97
N GLY A 101 -9.42 16.43 -12.71
CA GLY A 101 -8.74 16.69 -13.98
C GLY A 101 -9.66 17.22 -15.10
N HIS A 102 -10.98 17.05 -15.00
CA HIS A 102 -11.94 17.72 -15.90
C HIS A 102 -12.19 19.17 -15.48
N LEU A 103 -12.32 19.43 -14.17
CA LEU A 103 -12.52 20.78 -13.64
C LEU A 103 -11.31 21.69 -13.88
N GLU A 104 -10.09 21.14 -13.81
CA GLU A 104 -8.85 21.85 -14.08
C GLU A 104 -8.71 22.35 -15.53
N ARG A 105 -9.56 21.89 -16.45
CA ARG A 105 -9.60 22.34 -17.85
C ARG A 105 -10.70 23.37 -18.12
N LEU A 106 -11.63 23.55 -17.17
CA LEU A 106 -12.66 24.57 -17.30
C LEU A 106 -12.09 25.99 -17.17
N PRO A 107 -12.77 26.97 -17.78
CA PRO A 107 -12.61 28.38 -17.44
C PRO A 107 -12.73 28.62 -15.92
N VAL A 108 -12.00 29.61 -15.43
CA VAL A 108 -11.84 29.90 -13.99
C VAL A 108 -13.18 30.04 -13.25
N ASP A 109 -14.12 30.81 -13.77
CA ASP A 109 -15.42 31.06 -13.15
C ASP A 109 -16.27 29.78 -13.03
N LEU A 110 -16.28 28.94 -14.07
CA LEU A 110 -17.02 27.67 -14.09
C LEU A 110 -16.37 26.63 -13.18
N ARG A 111 -15.05 26.60 -13.17
CA ARG A 111 -14.25 25.76 -12.26
C ARG A 111 -14.57 26.08 -10.80
N GLU A 112 -14.59 27.37 -10.44
CA GLU A 112 -14.89 27.81 -9.06
C GLU A 112 -16.32 27.46 -8.65
N ARG A 113 -17.29 27.73 -9.52
CA ARG A 113 -18.69 27.34 -9.29
C ARG A 113 -18.81 25.85 -8.98
N GLU A 114 -18.13 25.02 -9.76
CA GLU A 114 -18.23 23.58 -9.60
C GLU A 114 -17.41 23.06 -8.42
N ALA A 115 -16.32 23.72 -8.05
CA ALA A 115 -15.61 23.46 -6.80
C ALA A 115 -16.49 23.70 -5.58
N ARG A 116 -17.25 24.81 -5.53
CA ARG A 116 -18.23 25.09 -4.46
C ARG A 116 -19.28 24.00 -4.35
N ARG A 117 -19.83 23.55 -5.48
CA ARG A 117 -20.77 22.41 -5.52
C ARG A 117 -20.15 21.14 -4.92
N HIS A 118 -18.90 20.81 -5.25
CA HIS A 118 -18.23 19.61 -4.71
C HIS A 118 -17.91 19.73 -3.22
N LEU A 119 -17.70 20.93 -2.70
CA LEU A 119 -17.44 21.17 -1.28
C LEU A 119 -18.72 21.13 -0.42
N HIS A 120 -19.87 21.52 -0.97
CA HIS A 120 -21.09 21.74 -0.16
C HIS A 120 -22.29 20.88 -0.54
N GLU A 121 -22.44 20.51 -1.82
CA GLU A 121 -23.70 19.92 -2.33
C GLU A 121 -23.56 18.46 -2.73
N VAL A 122 -22.35 17.99 -3.08
CA VAL A 122 -22.15 16.58 -3.50
C VAL A 122 -22.20 15.67 -2.27
N VAL A 123 -23.36 15.02 -2.09
CA VAL A 123 -23.66 14.11 -0.97
C VAL A 123 -22.56 13.06 -0.76
N ALA A 124 -22.08 12.43 -1.82
CA ALA A 124 -21.07 11.37 -1.74
C ALA A 124 -19.71 11.83 -1.20
N LEU A 125 -19.44 13.14 -1.17
CA LEU A 125 -18.22 13.73 -0.61
C LEU A 125 -18.41 14.17 0.85
N GLY A 126 -19.64 14.18 1.37
CA GLY A 126 -19.95 14.64 2.73
C GLY A 126 -19.24 13.88 3.85
N THR A 127 -18.98 12.58 3.63
CA THR A 127 -18.29 11.65 4.54
C THR A 127 -16.83 11.39 4.15
N ARG A 128 -16.32 12.11 3.13
CA ARG A 128 -15.01 11.88 2.53
C ARG A 128 -14.19 13.16 2.54
N ALA A 129 -13.93 13.68 3.74
CA ALA A 129 -13.32 14.99 3.93
C ALA A 129 -12.01 15.18 3.14
N GLU A 130 -11.10 14.20 3.16
CA GLU A 130 -9.84 14.28 2.39
C GLU A 130 -10.08 14.39 0.88
N ALA A 131 -11.00 13.58 0.32
CA ALA A 131 -11.36 13.63 -1.09
C ALA A 131 -12.09 14.93 -1.46
N ARG A 132 -12.84 15.50 -0.51
CA ARG A 132 -13.57 16.76 -0.67
C ARG A 132 -12.65 17.98 -0.65
N PHE A 133 -11.66 18.03 0.25
CA PHE A 133 -10.74 19.16 0.38
C PHE A 133 -9.93 19.43 -0.88
N VAL A 134 -9.70 18.40 -1.69
CA VAL A 134 -8.98 18.53 -2.97
C VAL A 134 -9.64 19.57 -3.88
N TYR A 135 -10.97 19.73 -3.86
CA TYR A 135 -11.68 20.71 -4.70
C TYR A 135 -11.45 22.16 -4.28
N ALA A 136 -11.07 22.44 -3.03
CA ALA A 136 -10.78 23.80 -2.59
C ALA A 136 -9.58 24.43 -3.33
N ARG A 137 -8.71 23.62 -3.94
CA ARG A 137 -7.58 24.12 -4.77
C ARG A 137 -8.00 24.88 -6.03
N LEU A 138 -9.28 24.82 -6.36
CA LEU A 138 -9.86 25.42 -7.54
C LEU A 138 -10.51 26.79 -7.26
N LEU A 139 -10.70 27.14 -5.99
CA LEU A 139 -11.28 28.40 -5.53
C LEU A 139 -10.23 29.54 -5.50
N PRO A 140 -10.65 30.81 -5.33
CA PRO A 140 -9.76 31.90 -4.95
C PRO A 140 -9.10 31.64 -3.59
N TRP A 141 -7.91 32.22 -3.38
CA TRP A 141 -7.09 31.99 -2.18
C TRP A 141 -7.83 32.17 -0.85
N ASP A 142 -8.51 33.30 -0.65
CA ASP A 142 -9.17 33.61 0.62
C ASP A 142 -10.34 32.68 0.93
N GLU A 143 -11.08 32.28 -0.11
CA GLU A 143 -12.19 31.33 0.00
C GLU A 143 -11.67 29.92 0.34
N ALA A 144 -10.65 29.44 -0.39
CA ALA A 144 -10.00 28.16 -0.11
C ALA A 144 -9.41 28.10 1.31
N LEU A 145 -8.79 29.19 1.76
CA LEU A 145 -8.27 29.30 3.12
C LEU A 145 -9.39 29.29 4.16
N GLY A 146 -10.54 29.91 3.87
CA GLY A 146 -11.73 29.86 4.70
C GLY A 146 -12.26 28.44 4.88
N GLU A 147 -12.47 27.73 3.77
CA GLU A 147 -12.97 26.35 3.73
C GLU A 147 -12.06 25.37 4.48
N LEU A 148 -10.74 25.52 4.33
CA LEU A 148 -9.77 24.58 4.88
C LEU A 148 -9.30 24.94 6.29
N ARG A 149 -9.73 26.07 6.86
CA ARG A 149 -9.21 26.60 8.14
C ARG A 149 -9.26 25.58 9.28
N GLY A 150 -10.38 24.87 9.43
CA GLY A 150 -10.55 23.85 10.46
C GLY A 150 -9.62 22.65 10.25
N ALA A 151 -9.37 22.27 8.99
CA ALA A 151 -8.52 21.14 8.64
C ALA A 151 -7.02 21.45 8.79
N LEU A 152 -6.60 22.70 8.59
CA LEU A 152 -5.19 23.12 8.72
C LEU A 152 -4.61 22.92 10.13
N GLY A 153 -5.45 22.89 11.17
CA GLY A 153 -5.05 22.67 12.57
C GLY A 153 -5.50 21.31 13.14
N HIS A 154 -6.02 20.42 12.30
CA HIS A 154 -6.62 19.16 12.74
C HIS A 154 -5.57 18.23 13.40
N PRO A 155 -5.85 17.47 14.48
CA PRO A 155 -4.85 16.61 15.11
C PRO A 155 -4.36 15.46 14.22
N ASP A 156 -5.19 14.97 13.29
CA ASP A 156 -4.80 13.97 12.30
C ASP A 156 -3.91 14.57 11.20
N ALA A 157 -2.77 13.93 10.94
CA ALA A 157 -1.79 14.40 9.97
C ALA A 157 -2.26 14.26 8.51
N GLY A 158 -3.08 13.25 8.18
CA GLY A 158 -3.63 13.07 6.84
C GLY A 158 -4.56 14.22 6.47
N MET A 159 -5.47 14.58 7.38
CA MET A 159 -6.38 15.72 7.23
C MET A 159 -5.64 17.06 7.04
N ARG A 160 -4.62 17.35 7.87
CA ARG A 160 -3.79 18.56 7.70
C ARG A 160 -3.04 18.54 6.38
N GLY A 161 -2.47 17.40 6.01
CA GLY A 161 -1.76 17.19 4.75
C GLY A 161 -2.65 17.46 3.54
N ALA A 162 -3.85 16.89 3.49
CA ALA A 162 -4.82 17.09 2.41
C ALA A 162 -5.23 18.57 2.25
N ALA A 163 -5.46 19.27 3.36
CA ALA A 163 -5.77 20.70 3.37
C ALA A 163 -4.58 21.55 2.89
N LEU A 164 -3.38 21.35 3.45
CA LEU A 164 -2.18 22.08 3.06
C LEU A 164 -1.80 21.83 1.60
N GLY A 165 -1.84 20.58 1.15
CA GLY A 165 -1.56 20.22 -0.24
C GLY A 165 -2.54 20.88 -1.21
N SER A 166 -3.83 20.95 -0.85
CA SER A 166 -4.84 21.60 -1.68
C SER A 166 -4.65 23.11 -1.73
N LEU A 167 -4.38 23.76 -0.60
CA LEU A 167 -4.12 25.20 -0.55
C LEU A 167 -2.83 25.59 -1.30
N LEU A 168 -1.76 24.82 -1.12
CA LEU A 168 -0.46 25.08 -1.75
C LEU A 168 -0.44 24.73 -3.24
N ALA A 169 -1.45 24.01 -3.76
CA ALA A 169 -1.59 23.78 -5.20
C ALA A 169 -2.11 25.02 -5.96
N LEU A 170 -2.83 25.95 -5.30
CA LEU A 170 -3.46 27.11 -5.95
C LEU A 170 -2.49 27.91 -6.83
N PRO A 171 -1.29 28.34 -6.36
CA PRO A 171 -0.40 29.15 -7.19
C PRO A 171 0.08 28.38 -8.43
N GLY A 172 0.31 27.07 -8.30
CA GLY A 172 0.70 26.22 -9.43
C GLY A 172 -0.40 26.08 -10.49
N LEU A 173 -1.67 26.12 -10.08
CA LEU A 173 -2.85 26.06 -10.95
C LEU A 173 -3.22 27.40 -11.58
N ARG A 174 -2.86 28.53 -10.94
CA ARG A 174 -3.04 29.89 -11.47
C ARG A 174 -1.71 30.65 -11.44
N PRO A 175 -0.75 30.27 -12.29
CA PRO A 175 0.58 30.88 -12.31
C PRO A 175 0.60 32.37 -12.69
N ASP A 176 -0.51 32.88 -13.23
CA ASP A 176 -0.68 34.29 -13.62
C ASP A 176 -1.29 35.15 -12.50
N GLU A 177 -1.54 34.57 -11.32
CA GLU A 177 -1.95 35.24 -10.07
C GLU A 177 -0.74 35.29 -9.09
N PRO A 178 0.27 36.15 -9.34
CA PRO A 178 1.53 36.14 -8.57
C PRO A 178 1.32 36.48 -7.09
N ALA A 179 0.23 37.17 -6.76
CA ALA A 179 -0.12 37.56 -5.38
C ALA A 179 -0.28 36.36 -4.44
N TRP A 180 -0.56 35.16 -4.95
CA TRP A 180 -0.78 33.96 -4.13
C TRP A 180 0.53 33.25 -3.74
N MET A 181 1.65 33.55 -4.40
CA MET A 181 2.93 32.90 -4.10
C MET A 181 3.46 33.28 -2.71
N ALA A 182 3.47 34.57 -2.39
CA ALA A 182 3.98 35.08 -1.11
C ALA A 182 3.24 34.47 0.11
N PRO A 183 1.89 34.48 0.19
CA PRO A 183 1.19 33.86 1.31
C PRO A 183 1.37 32.33 1.34
N ALA A 184 1.50 31.65 0.20
CA ALA A 184 1.78 30.22 0.16
C ALA A 184 3.18 29.88 0.72
N LEU A 185 4.22 30.62 0.34
CA LEU A 185 5.56 30.44 0.90
C LEU A 185 5.59 30.77 2.41
N ALA A 186 4.90 31.82 2.83
CA ALA A 186 4.76 32.17 4.26
C ALA A 186 4.05 31.05 5.04
N MET A 187 3.05 30.40 4.45
CA MET A 187 2.32 29.27 5.05
C MET A 187 3.24 28.08 5.36
N VAL A 188 4.17 27.76 4.45
CA VAL A 188 5.16 26.69 4.63
C VAL A 188 6.21 27.09 5.66
N LEU A 189 6.75 28.31 5.59
CA LEU A 189 7.74 28.83 6.54
C LEU A 189 7.21 28.88 7.98
N ALA A 190 5.92 29.16 8.17
CA ALA A 190 5.28 29.13 9.48
C ALA A 190 5.14 27.72 10.08
N ARG A 191 5.38 26.66 9.30
CA ARG A 191 5.12 25.25 9.66
C ARG A 191 6.36 24.38 9.62
N LYS A 192 7.53 24.93 9.99
CA LYS A 192 8.79 24.18 10.05
C LYS A 192 8.71 22.89 10.90
N ASN A 193 7.89 22.88 11.95
CA ASN A 193 7.74 21.78 12.91
C ASN A 193 6.63 20.76 12.56
N GLU A 194 6.08 20.77 11.34
CA GLU A 194 5.09 19.75 10.95
C GLU A 194 5.65 18.33 10.92
N GLN A 195 4.78 17.33 10.96
CA GLN A 195 5.21 15.93 10.83
C GLN A 195 5.67 15.63 9.39
N ASP A 196 6.63 14.73 9.24
CA ASP A 196 7.22 14.41 7.93
C ASP A 196 6.22 14.14 6.78
N PRO A 197 5.12 13.37 6.95
CA PRO A 197 4.13 13.18 5.88
C PRO A 197 3.47 14.49 5.41
N VAL A 198 3.23 15.43 6.34
CA VAL A 198 2.65 16.74 6.04
C VAL A 198 3.67 17.63 5.36
N ARG A 199 4.92 17.64 5.86
CA ARG A 199 6.05 18.36 5.23
C ARG A 199 6.27 17.89 3.80
N GLY A 200 6.28 16.58 3.56
CA GLY A 200 6.37 15.98 2.23
C GLY A 200 5.25 16.48 1.31
N THR A 201 4.02 16.54 1.82
CA THR A 201 2.86 17.06 1.06
C THR A 201 3.02 18.53 0.69
N MET A 202 3.48 19.38 1.62
CA MET A 202 3.74 20.80 1.33
C MET A 202 4.83 20.98 0.27
N LEU A 203 5.96 20.27 0.40
CA LEU A 203 7.05 20.35 -0.57
C LEU A 203 6.64 19.80 -1.93
N GLN A 204 5.80 18.77 -1.98
CA GLN A 204 5.30 18.18 -3.22
C GLN A 204 4.40 19.16 -3.96
N ALA A 205 3.50 19.85 -3.25
CA ALA A 205 2.66 20.89 -3.84
C ALA A 205 3.50 22.03 -4.46
N LEU A 206 4.54 22.52 -3.76
CA LEU A 206 5.47 23.50 -4.33
C LEU A 206 6.23 22.93 -5.54
N ALA A 207 6.67 21.67 -5.48
CA ALA A 207 7.38 21.01 -6.56
C ALA A 207 6.49 20.76 -7.81
N GLU A 208 5.17 20.92 -7.71
CA GLU A 208 4.27 20.83 -8.86
C GLU A 208 4.13 22.17 -9.59
N TRP A 209 4.50 23.30 -8.97
CA TRP A 209 4.36 24.62 -9.58
C TRP A 209 5.17 24.74 -10.88
N PRO A 210 4.63 25.41 -11.92
CA PRO A 210 5.33 25.65 -13.18
C PRO A 210 6.72 26.27 -12.97
N ARG A 211 7.73 25.74 -13.67
CA ARG A 211 9.12 26.19 -13.52
C ARG A 211 9.30 27.70 -13.72
N ARG A 212 8.48 28.31 -14.60
CA ARG A 212 8.48 29.76 -14.90
C ARG A 212 8.13 30.66 -13.71
N MET A 213 7.47 30.12 -12.68
CA MET A 213 7.12 30.89 -11.48
C MET A 213 8.34 31.12 -10.57
N TRP A 214 9.32 30.23 -10.63
CA TRP A 214 10.54 30.38 -9.84
C TRP A 214 11.42 31.46 -10.45
N LYS A 215 11.77 32.46 -9.62
CA LYS A 215 12.59 33.61 -9.95
C LYS A 215 13.66 33.76 -8.86
N ALA A 216 14.71 34.52 -9.15
CA ALA A 216 15.79 34.76 -8.21
C ALA A 216 15.29 35.33 -6.86
N GLU A 217 14.25 36.17 -6.85
CA GLU A 217 13.66 36.75 -5.63
C GLU A 217 13.05 35.70 -4.67
N HIS A 218 12.70 34.51 -5.16
CA HIS A 218 12.11 33.44 -4.33
C HIS A 218 13.18 32.55 -3.65
N THR A 219 14.44 32.66 -4.05
CA THR A 219 15.52 31.76 -3.63
C THR A 219 15.81 31.83 -2.12
N GLU A 220 15.62 33.00 -1.49
CA GLU A 220 15.81 33.14 -0.05
C GLU A 220 14.74 32.38 0.75
N ALA A 221 13.45 32.53 0.37
CA ALA A 221 12.35 31.81 1.01
C ALA A 221 12.48 30.29 0.79
N LEU A 222 12.79 29.87 -0.44
CA LEU A 222 13.08 28.46 -0.74
C LEU A 222 14.25 27.93 0.08
N GLY A 223 15.33 28.71 0.21
CA GLY A 223 16.48 28.33 1.02
C GLY A 223 16.09 28.09 2.48
N ARG A 224 15.24 28.93 3.06
CA ARG A 224 14.70 28.72 4.41
C ARG A 224 13.81 27.48 4.51
N ILE A 225 12.92 27.25 3.55
CA ILE A 225 12.06 26.04 3.51
C ILE A 225 12.91 24.76 3.42
N LEU A 226 13.89 24.73 2.52
CA LEU A 226 14.82 23.60 2.37
C LEU A 226 15.68 23.45 3.63
N ARG A 227 16.04 24.56 4.28
CA ARG A 227 16.76 24.54 5.55
C ARG A 227 15.92 23.89 6.65
N ASP A 228 14.71 24.37 6.86
CA ASP A 228 13.76 23.87 7.86
C ASP A 228 13.48 22.37 7.66
N ALA A 229 13.38 21.92 6.41
CA ALA A 229 13.22 20.50 6.11
C ALA A 229 14.44 19.67 6.52
N LEU A 230 15.65 20.15 6.23
CA LEU A 230 16.90 19.45 6.56
C LEU A 230 17.23 19.48 8.06
N ASP A 231 16.78 20.52 8.78
CA ASP A 231 16.93 20.64 10.23
C ASP A 231 15.95 19.72 11.00
N ALA A 232 14.89 19.22 10.34
CA ALA A 232 13.92 18.32 10.94
C ALA A 232 14.51 16.92 11.18
N ALA A 233 14.53 16.48 12.44
CA ALA A 233 15.07 15.19 12.83
C ALA A 233 14.28 13.98 12.26
N ASP A 234 13.00 14.18 11.94
CA ASP A 234 12.11 13.15 11.38
C ASP A 234 12.09 13.10 9.85
N LEU A 235 12.94 13.87 9.16
CA LEU A 235 12.97 13.94 7.69
C LEU A 235 13.20 12.58 7.04
N SER A 236 12.17 12.08 6.33
CA SER A 236 12.24 10.84 5.58
C SER A 236 12.99 10.99 4.26
N SER A 237 13.45 9.87 3.69
CA SER A 237 14.07 9.84 2.36
C SER A 237 13.10 10.32 1.26
N SER A 238 11.80 10.00 1.37
CA SER A 238 10.79 10.47 0.42
C SER A 238 10.62 11.99 0.46
N THR A 239 10.56 12.59 1.65
CA THR A 239 10.45 14.05 1.79
C THR A 239 11.72 14.76 1.30
N ALA A 240 12.90 14.21 1.62
CA ALA A 240 14.18 14.73 1.11
C ALA A 240 14.25 14.68 -0.43
N GLN A 241 13.74 13.61 -1.04
CA GLN A 241 13.65 13.47 -2.49
C GLN A 241 12.81 14.60 -3.13
N VAL A 242 11.67 14.92 -2.52
CA VAL A 242 10.78 15.99 -2.97
C VAL A 242 11.43 17.37 -2.77
N ALA A 243 12.16 17.56 -1.66
CA ALA A 243 12.92 18.79 -1.40
C ALA A 243 14.01 19.03 -2.48
N GLU A 244 14.75 17.98 -2.85
CA GLU A 244 15.72 18.03 -3.95
C GLU A 244 15.04 18.33 -5.30
N ARG A 245 13.87 17.73 -5.55
CA ARG A 245 13.09 18.02 -6.76
C ARG A 245 12.66 19.49 -6.82
N LEU A 246 12.22 20.06 -5.70
CA LEU A 246 11.87 21.48 -5.59
C LEU A 246 13.08 22.37 -5.88
N LEU A 247 14.24 22.05 -5.28
CA LEU A 247 15.51 22.72 -5.57
C LEU A 247 15.82 22.69 -7.08
N VAL A 248 15.72 21.52 -7.71
CA VAL A 248 16.03 21.35 -9.13
C VAL A 248 15.06 22.12 -10.03
N ARG A 249 13.78 22.24 -9.64
CA ARG A 249 12.81 23.06 -10.38
C ARG A 249 13.16 24.54 -10.37
N ALA A 250 13.60 25.06 -9.22
CA ALA A 250 14.05 26.44 -9.05
C ALA A 250 15.48 26.68 -9.56
N PHE A 251 16.26 25.63 -9.83
CA PHE A 251 17.65 25.72 -10.27
C PHE A 251 17.84 26.55 -11.54
N GLY A 252 16.88 26.50 -12.47
CA GLY A 252 16.87 27.32 -13.67
C GLY A 252 16.63 28.82 -13.42
N ALA A 253 16.07 29.20 -12.26
CA ALA A 253 15.86 30.60 -11.92
C ALA A 253 17.18 31.28 -11.52
N ASP A 254 18.02 30.56 -10.77
CA ASP A 254 19.33 31.01 -10.33
C ASP A 254 20.27 29.80 -10.09
N PRO A 255 21.08 29.42 -11.09
CA PRO A 255 22.07 28.36 -10.95
C PRO A 255 23.17 28.69 -9.92
N ALA A 256 23.47 29.98 -9.69
CA ALA A 256 24.49 30.41 -8.74
C ALA A 256 24.04 30.19 -7.29
N TRP A 257 22.73 30.31 -7.02
CA TRP A 257 22.11 29.90 -5.76
C TRP A 257 21.90 28.38 -5.66
N GLY A 258 21.42 27.74 -6.72
CA GLY A 258 21.02 26.34 -6.70
C GLY A 258 22.20 25.37 -6.56
N ALA A 259 23.35 25.68 -7.19
CA ALA A 259 24.53 24.83 -7.14
C ALA A 259 25.06 24.66 -5.69
N PRO A 260 25.29 25.72 -4.89
CA PRO A 260 25.62 25.60 -3.47
C PRO A 260 24.65 24.71 -2.68
N TRP A 261 23.35 24.78 -2.95
CA TRP A 261 22.34 23.96 -2.28
C TRP A 261 22.48 22.46 -2.57
N LEU A 262 22.88 22.06 -3.78
CA LEU A 262 23.24 20.66 -4.04
C LEU A 262 24.37 20.21 -3.12
N GLY A 263 25.37 21.09 -2.90
CA GLY A 263 26.44 20.87 -1.94
C GLY A 263 25.94 20.78 -0.50
N THR A 264 24.95 21.59 -0.11
CA THR A 264 24.31 21.56 1.23
C THR A 264 23.55 20.26 1.46
N PHE A 265 22.66 19.87 0.55
CA PHE A 265 21.92 18.60 0.63
C PHE A 265 22.88 17.42 0.77
N LEU A 266 23.90 17.40 -0.07
CA LEU A 266 24.92 16.36 -0.03
C LEU A 266 25.73 16.37 1.27
N LYS A 267 26.09 17.54 1.78
CA LYS A 267 26.82 17.68 3.06
C LYS A 267 26.00 17.15 4.23
N GLU A 268 24.70 17.43 4.26
CA GLU A 268 23.87 17.16 5.44
C GLU A 268 23.13 15.82 5.39
N ARG A 269 22.86 15.31 4.18
CA ARG A 269 22.24 14.00 3.98
C ARG A 269 23.24 12.93 3.56
N GLY A 270 24.47 13.31 3.26
CA GLY A 270 25.54 12.40 2.81
C GLY A 270 25.40 11.93 1.36
N HIS A 271 24.22 12.07 0.76
CA HIS A 271 23.97 11.76 -0.64
C HIS A 271 22.79 12.56 -1.22
N LEU A 272 22.73 12.65 -2.54
CA LEU A 272 21.59 13.12 -3.31
C LEU A 272 20.62 11.95 -3.55
N GLN A 273 19.34 12.14 -3.28
CA GLN A 273 18.27 11.15 -3.47
C GLN A 273 17.79 11.09 -4.92
N ASP A 274 17.53 12.25 -5.52
CA ASP A 274 16.91 12.37 -6.83
C ASP A 274 17.16 13.77 -7.39
N ALA A 275 18.41 14.24 -7.39
CA ALA A 275 18.75 15.53 -7.99
C ALA A 275 18.46 15.53 -9.51
N GLY A 276 18.96 14.52 -10.22
CA GLY A 276 18.46 14.24 -11.56
C GLY A 276 18.58 15.38 -12.58
N LEU A 277 19.65 16.16 -12.48
CA LEU A 277 19.83 17.38 -13.26
C LEU A 277 19.75 17.09 -14.76
N GLY A 278 20.33 15.98 -15.19
CA GLY A 278 20.33 15.54 -16.58
C GLY A 278 18.91 15.42 -17.13
N HIS A 279 17.97 14.77 -16.45
CA HIS A 279 16.62 14.60 -16.98
C HIS A 279 15.70 15.81 -16.77
N ARG A 280 16.01 16.72 -15.83
CA ARG A 280 15.11 17.83 -15.46
C ARG A 280 15.49 19.18 -16.04
N LEU A 281 16.75 19.38 -16.41
CA LEU A 281 17.24 20.61 -16.99
C LEU A 281 17.36 20.46 -18.52
N LYS A 282 17.03 21.54 -19.23
CA LYS A 282 17.31 21.65 -20.67
C LYS A 282 18.82 21.82 -20.89
N ASP A 283 19.31 21.47 -22.07
CA ASP A 283 20.73 21.57 -22.40
C ASP A 283 21.29 23.00 -22.20
N GLU A 284 20.52 24.05 -22.55
CA GLU A 284 20.90 25.44 -22.29
C GLU A 284 21.02 25.77 -20.79
N GLU A 285 20.13 25.21 -19.97
CA GLU A 285 20.17 25.40 -18.52
C GLU A 285 21.38 24.70 -17.91
N VAL A 286 21.72 23.50 -18.39
CA VAL A 286 22.94 22.78 -18.00
C VAL A 286 24.18 23.56 -18.43
N ARG A 287 24.22 24.12 -19.66
CA ARG A 287 25.35 24.94 -20.13
C ARG A 287 25.51 26.22 -19.31
N ARG A 288 24.42 26.90 -18.96
CA ARG A 288 24.45 28.09 -18.09
C ARG A 288 24.89 27.73 -16.65
N ALA A 289 24.51 26.55 -16.18
CA ALA A 289 24.94 26.02 -14.89
C ALA A 289 26.38 25.49 -14.90
N ALA A 290 26.94 25.18 -16.08
CA ALA A 290 28.21 24.48 -16.22
C ALA A 290 29.37 25.15 -15.46
N PRO A 291 29.56 26.49 -15.45
CA PRO A 291 30.61 27.11 -14.67
C PRO A 291 30.48 26.84 -13.15
N TYR A 292 29.26 26.86 -12.62
CA TYR A 292 28.99 26.64 -11.19
C TYR A 292 29.09 25.16 -10.81
N LEU A 293 28.57 24.27 -11.66
CA LEU A 293 28.68 22.82 -11.47
C LEU A 293 30.13 22.36 -11.59
N LEU A 294 30.88 22.91 -12.55
CA LEU A 294 32.31 22.64 -12.72
C LEU A 294 33.11 23.21 -11.54
N ALA A 295 32.79 24.41 -11.05
CA ALA A 295 33.44 24.98 -9.86
C ALA A 295 33.22 24.11 -8.61
N LEU A 296 32.02 23.56 -8.42
CA LEU A 296 31.75 22.58 -7.37
C LEU A 296 32.52 21.28 -7.59
N ALA A 297 32.45 20.72 -8.80
CA ALA A 297 33.14 19.49 -9.18
C ALA A 297 34.65 19.60 -8.94
N LYS A 298 35.25 20.71 -9.38
CA LYS A 298 36.67 21.03 -9.15
C LYS A 298 36.96 21.18 -7.67
N GLY A 299 36.16 21.97 -6.96
CA GLY A 299 36.32 22.16 -5.52
C GLY A 299 36.19 20.87 -4.71
N TRP A 300 35.41 19.89 -5.19
CA TRP A 300 35.36 18.55 -4.61
C TRP A 300 36.54 17.69 -5.02
N ALA A 301 36.91 17.68 -6.30
CA ALA A 301 38.05 16.91 -6.81
C ALA A 301 39.37 17.32 -6.12
N GLU A 302 39.64 18.62 -5.99
CA GLU A 302 40.85 19.16 -5.35
C GLU A 302 40.91 18.89 -3.84
N ARG A 303 39.76 18.71 -3.19
CA ARG A 303 39.66 18.35 -1.77
C ARG A 303 39.49 16.85 -1.56
N GLU A 304 39.79 16.05 -2.58
CA GLU A 304 39.69 14.58 -2.58
C GLU A 304 38.27 14.05 -2.27
N ARG A 305 37.24 14.86 -2.51
CA ARG A 305 35.83 14.52 -2.32
C ARG A 305 35.23 13.86 -3.57
N GLY A 306 35.71 12.68 -3.94
CA GLY A 306 35.25 12.01 -5.17
C GLY A 306 33.84 11.41 -5.11
N GLY A 307 33.32 11.07 -3.93
CA GLY A 307 31.92 10.61 -3.78
C GLY A 307 30.88 11.64 -4.27
N PRO A 308 30.94 12.89 -3.76
CA PRO A 308 30.19 14.02 -4.31
C PRO A 308 30.26 14.21 -5.81
N LEU A 309 31.49 14.13 -6.35
CA LEU A 309 31.74 14.28 -7.77
C LEU A 309 31.00 13.19 -8.58
N LEU A 310 31.08 11.93 -8.13
CA LEU A 310 30.37 10.82 -8.74
C LEU A 310 28.85 11.00 -8.70
N GLN A 311 28.29 11.49 -7.58
CA GLN A 311 26.85 11.71 -7.48
C GLN A 311 26.37 12.83 -8.41
N LEU A 312 27.15 13.90 -8.55
CA LEU A 312 26.88 14.95 -9.53
C LEU A 312 26.92 14.39 -10.96
N ALA A 313 27.95 13.63 -11.30
CA ALA A 313 28.06 12.99 -12.62
C ALA A 313 26.89 12.02 -12.89
N ALA A 314 26.50 11.22 -11.91
CA ALA A 314 25.34 10.34 -11.99
C ALA A 314 24.04 11.12 -12.20
N SER A 315 23.87 12.28 -11.55
CA SER A 315 22.70 13.14 -11.72
C SER A 315 22.59 13.73 -13.13
N LEU A 316 23.71 13.96 -13.81
CA LEU A 316 23.77 14.48 -15.18
C LEU A 316 23.66 13.37 -16.23
N GLY A 317 24.13 12.15 -15.93
CA GLY A 317 24.19 11.03 -16.86
C GLY A 317 24.95 11.41 -18.14
N LYS A 318 24.40 11.09 -19.31
CA LYS A 318 24.97 11.47 -20.62
C LYS A 318 25.17 12.98 -20.81
N ARG A 319 24.37 13.82 -20.14
CA ARG A 319 24.52 15.28 -20.20
C ARG A 319 25.73 15.79 -19.40
N ALA A 320 26.48 14.92 -18.71
CA ALA A 320 27.78 15.26 -18.15
C ALA A 320 28.75 15.80 -19.23
N ALA A 321 28.61 15.36 -20.48
CA ALA A 321 29.36 15.88 -21.61
C ALA A 321 29.08 17.37 -21.93
N LEU A 322 27.94 17.91 -21.47
CA LEU A 322 27.61 19.33 -21.61
C LEU A 322 28.28 20.23 -20.56
N VAL A 323 29.03 19.63 -19.62
CA VAL A 323 29.87 20.33 -18.64
C VAL A 323 31.34 20.07 -19.02
N PRO A 324 31.95 20.94 -19.85
CA PRO A 324 33.30 20.69 -20.36
C PRO A 324 34.31 20.51 -19.22
N GLY A 325 35.11 19.44 -19.30
CA GLY A 325 36.13 19.10 -18.31
C GLY A 325 35.68 18.15 -17.19
N LEU A 326 34.37 17.87 -17.04
CA LEU A 326 33.88 17.03 -15.95
C LEU A 326 34.38 15.58 -16.04
N SER A 327 34.35 14.97 -17.22
CA SER A 327 34.80 13.59 -17.44
C SER A 327 36.31 13.43 -17.26
N GLU A 328 37.09 14.44 -17.63
CA GLU A 328 38.53 14.49 -17.37
C GLU A 328 38.81 14.48 -15.86
N TRP A 329 38.05 15.25 -15.08
CA TRP A 329 38.15 15.21 -13.62
C TRP A 329 37.74 13.86 -13.02
N LEU A 330 36.71 13.18 -13.56
CA LEU A 330 36.33 11.84 -13.10
C LEU A 330 37.44 10.80 -13.31
N VAL A 331 38.11 10.82 -14.48
CA VAL A 331 39.25 9.94 -14.76
C VAL A 331 40.45 10.29 -13.88
N SER A 332 40.76 11.59 -13.76
CA SER A 332 41.86 12.07 -12.92
C SER A 332 41.66 11.64 -11.47
N VAL A 333 40.46 11.84 -10.91
CA VAL A 333 40.12 11.42 -9.55
C VAL A 333 40.14 9.90 -9.41
N ARG A 334 39.66 9.12 -10.40
CA ARG A 334 39.74 7.65 -10.37
C ARG A 334 41.19 7.15 -10.28
N ASP A 335 42.10 7.80 -11.00
CA ASP A 335 43.49 7.35 -11.09
C ASP A 335 44.35 7.87 -9.92
N ALA A 336 44.04 9.08 -9.42
CA ALA A 336 44.75 9.70 -8.31
C ALA A 336 44.23 9.26 -6.94
N THR A 337 42.95 8.93 -6.81
CA THR A 337 42.34 8.60 -5.51
C THR A 337 43.08 7.45 -4.82
N PRO A 338 43.29 7.52 -3.50
CA PRO A 338 43.72 6.37 -2.71
C PRO A 338 42.56 5.44 -2.36
N ASP A 339 41.30 5.86 -2.55
CA ASP A 339 40.12 5.06 -2.27
C ASP A 339 39.74 4.14 -3.45
N GLY A 340 40.03 2.85 -3.28
CA GLY A 340 39.70 1.81 -4.23
C GLY A 340 38.20 1.68 -4.55
N ARG A 341 37.31 1.89 -3.56
CA ARG A 341 35.85 1.78 -3.79
C ARG A 341 35.34 2.87 -4.71
N LEU A 342 35.85 4.09 -4.50
CA LEU A 342 35.57 5.22 -5.36
C LEU A 342 36.14 5.00 -6.77
N ALA A 343 37.37 4.48 -6.90
CA ALA A 343 37.96 4.15 -8.19
C ALA A 343 37.10 3.13 -8.96
N VAL A 344 36.60 2.10 -8.27
CA VAL A 344 35.66 1.11 -8.82
C VAL A 344 34.35 1.76 -9.28
N ALA A 345 33.75 2.62 -8.46
CA ALA A 345 32.49 3.28 -8.78
C ALA A 345 32.61 4.27 -9.96
N LEU A 346 33.71 5.03 -10.03
CA LEU A 346 34.04 5.88 -11.17
C LEU A 346 34.28 5.07 -12.43
N SER A 347 34.99 3.93 -12.32
CA SER A 347 35.20 3.02 -13.45
C SER A 347 33.89 2.47 -14.01
N GLN A 348 32.92 2.17 -13.14
CA GLN A 348 31.61 1.70 -13.56
C GLN A 348 30.76 2.79 -14.20
N TRP A 349 30.80 4.00 -13.66
CA TRP A 349 30.12 5.12 -14.30
C TRP A 349 30.68 5.36 -15.71
N LEU A 350 32.01 5.32 -15.86
CA LEU A 350 32.65 5.39 -17.19
C LEU A 350 32.23 4.21 -18.07
N SER A 351 32.26 2.97 -17.56
CA SER A 351 31.81 1.78 -18.29
C SER A 351 30.39 1.94 -18.86
N LYS A 352 29.50 2.60 -18.11
CA LYS A 352 28.10 2.80 -18.49
C LYS A 352 27.86 4.03 -19.39
N GLU A 353 28.41 5.19 -19.03
CA GLU A 353 28.06 6.48 -19.64
C GLU A 353 29.15 7.02 -20.59
N ASP A 354 30.38 6.50 -20.54
CA ASP A 354 31.52 6.83 -21.42
C ASP A 354 32.41 5.59 -21.68
N ARG A 355 31.80 4.54 -22.27
CA ARG A 355 32.43 3.23 -22.51
C ARG A 355 33.77 3.32 -23.29
N PRO A 356 33.91 4.14 -24.34
CA PRO A 356 35.19 4.27 -25.04
C PRO A 356 36.33 4.70 -24.11
N ARG A 357 36.05 5.63 -23.17
CA ARG A 357 37.05 6.09 -22.21
C ARG A 357 37.34 5.05 -21.12
N PHE A 358 36.36 4.24 -20.72
CA PHE A 358 36.56 3.10 -19.81
C PHE A 358 37.53 2.08 -20.42
N GLU A 359 37.25 1.60 -21.64
CA GLU A 359 38.05 0.57 -22.30
C GLU A 359 39.47 1.07 -22.59
N ALA A 360 39.61 2.30 -23.09
CA ALA A 360 40.90 2.92 -23.37
C ALA A 360 41.79 3.06 -22.12
N THR A 361 41.22 3.07 -20.91
CA THR A 361 41.96 3.33 -19.68
C THR A 361 41.97 2.17 -18.66
N LEU A 362 41.20 1.09 -18.89
CA LEU A 362 41.04 -0.04 -17.97
C LEU A 362 42.35 -0.77 -17.66
N ALA A 363 43.15 -1.09 -18.70
CA ALA A 363 44.41 -1.80 -18.50
C ALA A 363 45.41 -0.98 -17.66
N GLY A 364 45.43 0.35 -17.86
CA GLY A 364 46.22 1.26 -17.05
C GLY A 364 45.73 1.31 -15.60
N ALA A 365 44.41 1.32 -15.40
CA ALA A 365 43.81 1.28 -14.07
C ALA A 365 44.12 -0.02 -13.33
N LEU A 366 43.91 -1.18 -13.95
CA LEU A 366 44.18 -2.50 -13.33
C LEU A 366 45.66 -2.69 -12.99
N ARG A 367 46.60 -2.19 -13.83
CA ARG A 367 48.02 -2.18 -13.48
C ARG A 367 48.30 -1.35 -12.23
N ARG A 368 47.79 -0.12 -12.17
CA ARG A 368 47.93 0.73 -10.98
C ARG A 368 47.30 0.07 -9.75
N TRP A 369 46.16 -0.57 -9.89
CA TRP A 369 45.48 -1.29 -8.81
C TRP A 369 46.33 -2.47 -8.33
N ARG A 370 46.92 -3.23 -9.25
CA ARG A 370 47.86 -4.32 -8.94
C ARG A 370 49.10 -3.81 -8.20
N ASP A 371 49.73 -2.75 -8.71
CA ASP A 371 50.92 -2.14 -8.08
C ASP A 371 50.60 -1.63 -6.66
N ARG A 372 49.34 -1.25 -6.43
CA ARG A 372 48.80 -0.84 -5.12
C ARG A 372 48.23 -1.99 -4.29
N GLY A 373 48.21 -3.23 -4.80
CA GLY A 373 47.66 -4.41 -4.11
C GLY A 373 46.13 -4.43 -3.94
N TRP A 374 45.40 -3.72 -4.81
CA TRP A 374 43.94 -3.55 -4.78
C TRP A 374 43.19 -4.75 -5.38
N ASP A 375 43.49 -5.93 -4.84
CA ASP A 375 42.90 -7.18 -5.29
C ASP A 375 41.37 -7.26 -5.02
N ASP A 376 40.89 -6.60 -3.96
CA ASP A 376 39.45 -6.51 -3.63
C ASP A 376 38.67 -5.64 -4.65
N GLU A 377 39.29 -4.57 -5.14
CA GLU A 377 38.71 -3.66 -6.13
C GLU A 377 38.55 -4.32 -7.49
N VAL A 378 39.51 -5.17 -7.87
CA VAL A 378 39.42 -6.00 -9.07
C VAL A 378 38.17 -6.89 -9.00
N VAL A 379 38.00 -7.61 -7.89
CA VAL A 379 36.82 -8.45 -7.60
C VAL A 379 35.54 -7.61 -7.67
N ALA A 380 35.54 -6.42 -7.06
CA ALA A 380 34.38 -5.54 -7.01
C ALA A 380 34.00 -4.99 -8.40
N LEU A 381 34.96 -4.65 -9.25
CA LEU A 381 34.70 -4.20 -10.62
C LEU A 381 34.09 -5.33 -11.45
N ALA A 382 34.67 -6.54 -11.38
CA ALA A 382 34.16 -7.71 -12.10
C ALA A 382 32.73 -8.08 -11.73
N LEU A 383 32.39 -7.93 -10.45
CA LEU A 383 31.04 -8.19 -9.97
C LEU A 383 29.99 -7.23 -10.58
N ARG A 384 30.38 -5.99 -10.92
CA ARG A 384 29.45 -4.94 -11.38
C ARG A 384 29.39 -4.76 -12.89
N GLU A 385 30.25 -5.43 -13.65
CA GLU A 385 30.09 -5.51 -15.10
C GLU A 385 28.79 -6.26 -15.45
N PRO A 386 28.08 -5.85 -16.51
CA PRO A 386 26.83 -6.49 -16.95
C PRO A 386 26.98 -8.01 -17.08
N ARG A 387 25.94 -8.77 -16.72
CA ARG A 387 26.00 -10.24 -16.67
C ARG A 387 26.01 -10.89 -18.05
N ASP A 388 25.33 -10.24 -18.98
CA ASP A 388 25.20 -10.57 -20.41
C ASP A 388 26.47 -10.26 -21.19
N VAL A 389 27.35 -9.41 -20.65
CA VAL A 389 28.64 -9.09 -21.25
C VAL A 389 29.72 -10.00 -20.64
N PRO A 390 30.48 -10.74 -21.48
CA PRO A 390 31.64 -11.49 -21.02
C PRO A 390 32.60 -10.58 -20.26
N LEU A 391 33.14 -11.06 -19.14
CA LEU A 391 34.15 -10.31 -18.39
C LEU A 391 35.34 -10.01 -19.31
N HIS A 392 35.78 -8.75 -19.31
CA HIS A 392 36.94 -8.35 -20.10
C HIS A 392 38.16 -9.22 -19.72
N ARG A 393 38.92 -9.68 -20.71
CA ARG A 393 39.99 -10.68 -20.53
C ARG A 393 41.01 -10.28 -19.46
N GLU A 394 41.41 -9.01 -19.45
CA GLU A 394 42.31 -8.45 -18.42
C GLU A 394 41.77 -8.65 -16.99
N LEU A 395 40.45 -8.61 -16.80
CA LEU A 395 39.83 -8.73 -15.49
C LEU A 395 39.75 -10.18 -15.00
N VAL A 396 39.52 -11.16 -15.89
CA VAL A 396 39.53 -12.59 -15.56
C VAL A 396 40.92 -13.04 -15.12
N ALA A 397 41.95 -12.62 -15.87
CA ALA A 397 43.35 -12.95 -15.56
C ALA A 397 43.78 -12.39 -14.20
N GLU A 398 43.27 -11.21 -13.80
CA GLU A 398 43.52 -10.70 -12.46
C GLU A 398 42.81 -11.53 -11.37
N LEU A 399 41.56 -11.97 -11.56
CA LEU A 399 40.80 -12.74 -10.55
C LEU A 399 41.44 -14.08 -10.17
N GLU A 400 41.96 -14.84 -11.14
CA GLU A 400 42.66 -16.11 -10.87
C GLU A 400 43.90 -15.89 -10.01
N ARG A 401 44.69 -14.86 -10.35
CA ARG A 401 45.87 -14.49 -9.57
C ARG A 401 45.49 -14.14 -8.14
N VAL A 402 44.42 -13.38 -7.97
CA VAL A 402 43.90 -13.00 -6.66
C VAL A 402 43.51 -14.24 -5.84
N ALA A 403 42.81 -15.23 -6.43
CA ALA A 403 42.37 -16.44 -5.73
C ALA A 403 43.52 -17.33 -5.24
N LEU A 404 44.57 -17.50 -6.05
CA LEU A 404 45.71 -18.37 -5.72
C LEU A 404 46.64 -17.81 -4.64
N ARG A 405 46.60 -16.50 -4.40
CA ARG A 405 47.40 -15.88 -3.34
C ARG A 405 46.87 -16.19 -1.95
N LEU A 406 45.63 -16.74 -1.85
CA LEU A 406 44.98 -17.03 -0.57
C LEU A 406 44.92 -15.82 0.37
N GLY A 407 44.95 -14.61 -0.21
CA GLY A 407 44.71 -13.36 0.50
C GLY A 407 43.23 -13.13 0.79
N LYS A 408 42.91 -12.00 1.42
CA LYS A 408 41.55 -11.59 1.80
C LYS A 408 40.48 -11.69 0.69
N PRO A 409 40.74 -11.27 -0.56
CA PRO A 409 39.72 -11.29 -1.62
C PRO A 409 39.47 -12.69 -2.19
N SER A 410 40.34 -13.65 -1.89
CA SER A 410 40.38 -14.95 -2.58
C SER A 410 39.05 -15.67 -2.50
N ALA A 411 38.34 -15.59 -1.36
CA ALA A 411 37.01 -16.19 -1.22
C ALA A 411 35.99 -15.67 -2.24
N ASN A 412 35.99 -14.35 -2.49
CA ASN A 412 35.10 -13.72 -3.45
C ASN A 412 35.55 -13.96 -4.89
N ALA A 413 36.86 -13.93 -5.13
CA ALA A 413 37.43 -14.30 -6.43
C ALA A 413 37.07 -15.75 -6.79
N LEU A 414 37.23 -16.68 -5.85
CA LEU A 414 36.82 -18.08 -5.95
C LEU A 414 35.32 -18.21 -6.25
N TRP A 415 34.46 -17.44 -5.58
CA TRP A 415 33.03 -17.43 -5.86
C TRP A 415 32.71 -16.86 -7.27
N LEU A 416 33.38 -15.79 -7.69
CA LEU A 416 33.20 -15.17 -9.01
C LEU A 416 33.68 -16.10 -10.12
N LEU A 417 34.83 -16.75 -9.94
CA LEU A 417 35.31 -17.79 -10.84
C LEU A 417 34.29 -18.93 -10.89
N ARG A 418 33.87 -19.49 -9.74
CA ARG A 418 32.84 -20.55 -9.69
C ARG A 418 31.55 -20.19 -10.43
N SER A 419 31.17 -18.92 -10.46
CA SER A 419 29.90 -18.45 -11.04
C SER A 419 30.00 -17.95 -12.48
N ARG A 420 31.10 -17.32 -12.88
CA ARG A 420 31.28 -16.67 -14.19
C ARG A 420 32.39 -17.29 -15.04
N ALA A 421 33.21 -18.17 -14.47
CA ALA A 421 34.34 -18.89 -15.10
C ALA A 421 34.59 -20.24 -14.38
N TRP A 422 33.57 -21.11 -14.32
CA TRP A 422 33.56 -22.27 -13.42
C TRP A 422 34.63 -23.32 -13.76
N GLU A 423 34.98 -23.44 -15.05
CA GLU A 423 36.05 -24.33 -15.54
C GLU A 423 37.40 -23.95 -14.92
N ASP A 424 37.63 -22.65 -14.70
CA ASP A 424 38.84 -22.15 -14.06
C ASP A 424 38.82 -22.34 -12.53
N PHE A 425 37.62 -22.38 -11.90
CA PHE A 425 37.48 -22.64 -10.46
C PHE A 425 37.67 -24.10 -10.06
N ASP A 426 37.02 -25.04 -10.75
CA ASP A 426 37.09 -26.47 -10.40
C ASP A 426 38.51 -27.02 -10.61
N ARG A 427 39.17 -26.62 -11.71
CA ARG A 427 40.57 -26.93 -12.03
C ARG A 427 41.55 -26.53 -10.91
N MET A 428 41.20 -25.52 -10.12
CA MET A 428 42.09 -24.90 -9.14
C MET A 428 41.94 -25.45 -7.70
N LEU A 429 40.79 -26.07 -7.34
CA LEU A 429 40.44 -26.44 -5.96
C LEU A 429 41.41 -27.44 -5.27
N PRO A 430 41.88 -28.52 -5.91
CA PRO A 430 42.85 -29.42 -5.29
C PRO A 430 44.19 -28.72 -5.01
N THR A 431 44.62 -27.87 -5.94
CA THR A 431 45.82 -27.04 -5.80
C THR A 431 45.67 -26.04 -4.65
N LEU A 432 44.46 -25.52 -4.42
CA LEU A 432 44.12 -24.61 -3.32
C LEU A 432 44.24 -25.30 -1.94
N LEU A 433 43.56 -26.44 -1.75
CA LEU A 433 43.50 -27.15 -0.46
C LEU A 433 44.81 -27.86 -0.11
N LYS A 434 45.55 -28.34 -1.12
CA LYS A 434 46.89 -28.91 -0.91
C LYS A 434 47.91 -27.85 -0.51
N ARG A 435 47.73 -26.63 -1.03
CA ARG A 435 48.57 -25.49 -0.67
C ARG A 435 48.24 -25.00 0.74
N ASP A 436 46.97 -25.10 1.15
CA ASP A 436 46.54 -24.72 2.50
C ASP A 436 45.21 -25.39 2.93
N GLU A 437 45.28 -26.31 3.90
CA GLU A 437 44.10 -27.01 4.43
C GLU A 437 43.11 -26.07 5.11
N SER A 438 43.59 -24.93 5.65
CA SER A 438 42.72 -23.93 6.28
C SER A 438 41.77 -23.25 5.30
N ALA A 439 41.96 -23.40 3.98
CA ALA A 439 40.98 -22.93 2.98
C ALA A 439 39.61 -23.60 3.14
N ILE A 440 39.49 -24.74 3.86
CA ILE A 440 38.21 -25.30 4.31
C ILE A 440 37.37 -24.30 5.12
N ALA A 441 37.98 -23.34 5.79
CA ALA A 441 37.27 -22.31 6.54
C ALA A 441 36.43 -21.40 5.63
N ILE A 442 36.78 -21.28 4.35
CA ILE A 442 36.09 -20.41 3.39
C ILE A 442 34.70 -21.00 3.09
N PRO A 443 33.59 -20.27 3.29
CA PRO A 443 32.24 -20.81 3.13
C PRO A 443 31.97 -21.44 1.76
N VAL A 444 32.41 -20.83 0.66
CA VAL A 444 32.20 -21.39 -0.69
C VAL A 444 32.90 -22.74 -0.86
N VAL A 445 34.01 -22.97 -0.15
CA VAL A 445 34.73 -24.24 -0.12
C VAL A 445 34.06 -25.19 0.89
N ARG A 446 33.87 -24.77 2.15
CA ARG A 446 33.20 -25.57 3.21
C ARG A 446 31.84 -26.09 2.80
N GLU A 447 30.98 -25.21 2.29
CA GLU A 447 29.62 -25.58 1.86
C GLU A 447 29.70 -26.51 0.65
N TYR A 448 30.62 -26.27 -0.29
CA TYR A 448 30.83 -27.16 -1.42
C TYR A 448 31.30 -28.54 -0.96
N LEU A 449 32.08 -28.63 0.13
CA LEU A 449 32.50 -29.90 0.72
C LEU A 449 31.37 -30.56 1.55
N HIS A 450 30.70 -29.82 2.44
CA HIS A 450 29.52 -30.26 3.21
C HIS A 450 28.37 -30.77 2.30
N ARG A 451 28.30 -30.29 1.05
CA ARG A 451 27.22 -30.62 0.10
C ARG A 451 27.64 -31.53 -1.08
N ARG A 452 28.86 -31.42 -1.62
CA ARG A 452 29.29 -32.09 -2.88
C ARG A 452 30.58 -32.92 -2.78
N ARG A 453 31.42 -32.70 -1.76
CA ARG A 453 32.71 -33.37 -1.57
C ARG A 453 32.95 -33.74 -0.09
N GLN A 454 32.03 -34.50 0.51
CA GLN A 454 32.13 -34.91 1.93
C GLN A 454 33.32 -35.82 2.19
N ASP A 455 33.89 -36.41 1.13
CA ASP A 455 35.17 -37.13 1.14
C ASP A 455 36.32 -36.29 1.72
N LEU A 456 36.17 -34.96 1.79
CA LEU A 456 37.17 -34.03 2.32
C LEU A 456 36.80 -33.39 3.69
N LEU A 457 35.68 -33.73 4.37
CA LEU A 457 35.18 -33.00 5.57
C LEU A 457 35.52 -33.63 6.94
N GLY A 458 35.71 -34.94 6.99
CA GLY A 458 35.88 -35.71 8.24
C GLY A 458 36.87 -35.12 9.26
N PRO A 459 38.06 -34.64 8.83
CA PRO A 459 39.07 -34.12 9.74
C PRO A 459 38.69 -32.89 10.60
N PHE A 460 37.53 -32.23 10.39
CA PHE A 460 37.25 -30.89 10.92
C PHE A 460 36.16 -30.75 12.02
N LEU A 461 35.58 -31.83 12.55
CA LEU A 461 34.34 -31.77 13.38
C LEU A 461 34.54 -31.87 14.91
N ALA A 462 35.61 -32.50 15.38
CA ALA A 462 35.89 -32.71 16.82
C ALA A 462 36.65 -31.53 17.46
N ALA A 463 36.35 -30.31 17.01
CA ALA A 463 37.08 -29.10 17.36
C ALA A 463 38.61 -29.23 17.25
N PRO A 464 39.16 -29.68 16.09
CA PRO A 464 40.59 -29.88 15.94
C PRO A 464 41.33 -28.53 15.89
N VAL A 465 42.64 -28.62 16.05
CA VAL A 465 43.55 -27.49 15.89
C VAL A 465 44.02 -27.47 14.43
N ILE A 466 43.58 -26.48 13.65
CA ILE A 466 43.94 -26.31 12.23
C ILE A 466 44.97 -25.19 12.11
N THR A 467 46.02 -25.41 11.31
CA THR A 467 47.06 -24.42 11.00
C THR A 467 47.07 -24.07 9.51
N GLY A 468 47.21 -22.78 9.19
CA GLY A 468 47.26 -22.27 7.82
C GLY A 468 46.87 -20.79 7.72
N GLN A 469 46.77 -20.27 6.51
CA GLN A 469 46.45 -18.88 6.18
C GLN A 469 45.15 -18.38 6.83
N PHE A 470 44.15 -19.26 6.99
CA PHE A 470 42.86 -18.95 7.59
C PHE A 470 42.68 -19.58 8.99
N ALA A 471 43.70 -20.25 9.55
CA ALA A 471 43.62 -20.87 10.87
C ALA A 471 44.95 -20.83 11.63
N THR A 472 44.94 -20.28 12.85
CA THR A 472 46.17 -19.96 13.61
C THR A 472 46.76 -21.13 14.40
N GLY A 473 46.04 -22.24 14.53
CA GLY A 473 46.42 -23.35 15.41
C GLY A 473 46.35 -23.05 16.91
N ALA A 474 45.87 -21.89 17.33
CA ALA A 474 45.87 -21.48 18.74
C ALA A 474 44.62 -21.93 19.51
N THR A 475 43.53 -22.20 18.80
CA THR A 475 42.23 -22.54 19.39
C THR A 475 41.62 -23.75 18.71
N HIS A 476 40.83 -24.50 19.45
CA HIS A 476 40.00 -25.56 18.91
C HIS A 476 38.92 -24.97 17.99
N TRP A 477 38.80 -25.47 16.76
CA TRP A 477 37.87 -24.94 15.75
C TRP A 477 36.52 -25.66 15.76
N LEU A 478 35.52 -25.05 16.36
CA LEU A 478 34.14 -25.53 16.23
C LEU A 478 33.49 -24.90 14.99
N LEU A 479 33.35 -25.68 13.91
CA LEU A 479 32.78 -25.19 12.65
C LEU A 479 31.30 -24.80 12.82
N PRO A 480 30.87 -23.60 12.38
CA PRO A 480 29.56 -23.05 12.69
C PRO A 480 28.46 -23.63 11.81
N PHE A 481 27.94 -24.78 12.22
CA PHE A 481 26.74 -25.37 11.63
C PHE A 481 25.53 -25.03 12.52
N ASP A 482 24.43 -24.59 11.91
CA ASP A 482 23.22 -24.17 12.62
C ASP A 482 22.05 -25.15 12.40
N SER A 483 22.15 -26.02 11.39
CA SER A 483 21.14 -27.04 11.05
C SER A 483 21.74 -28.10 10.11
N GLY A 484 20.93 -29.08 9.69
CA GLY A 484 21.37 -30.09 8.71
C GLY A 484 22.15 -31.27 9.30
N PHE A 485 22.17 -31.38 10.63
CA PHE A 485 22.87 -32.39 11.42
C PHE A 485 22.40 -33.85 11.18
N PHE A 486 21.40 -34.07 10.33
CA PHE A 486 20.93 -35.39 9.89
C PHE A 486 21.79 -36.02 8.78
N ARG A 487 22.59 -35.22 8.04
CA ARG A 487 23.52 -35.70 7.00
C ARG A 487 24.81 -36.27 7.59
N TRP A 488 24.94 -36.13 8.90
CA TRP A 488 26.11 -36.46 9.68
C TRP A 488 25.93 -37.82 10.34
N THR A 489 27.04 -38.50 10.58
CA THR A 489 27.03 -39.73 11.35
C THR A 489 26.82 -39.42 12.84
N ALA A 490 26.30 -40.37 13.63
CA ALA A 490 26.03 -40.17 15.06
C ALA A 490 27.27 -39.75 15.88
N GLU A 491 28.46 -40.14 15.41
CA GLU A 491 29.74 -39.78 16.01
C GLU A 491 30.06 -38.28 15.85
N GLN A 492 29.64 -37.66 14.74
CA GLN A 492 29.86 -36.24 14.48
C GLN A 492 29.01 -35.33 15.40
N ASN A 493 27.79 -35.73 15.79
CA ASN A 493 26.90 -34.93 16.65
C ASN A 493 27.33 -34.88 18.13
N ARG A 494 27.75 -36.01 18.70
CA ARG A 494 28.22 -36.07 20.09
C ARG A 494 29.53 -35.30 20.31
N ALA A 495 30.34 -35.15 19.27
CA ALA A 495 31.55 -34.35 19.31
C ALA A 495 31.25 -32.84 19.43
N TYR A 496 30.14 -32.37 18.84
CA TYR A 496 29.80 -30.95 18.74
C TYR A 496 29.13 -30.37 20.01
N SER A 497 28.20 -31.08 20.66
CA SER A 497 27.46 -30.59 21.86
C SER A 497 28.38 -30.33 23.06
N ARG A 498 29.30 -31.26 23.36
CA ARG A 498 30.27 -31.11 24.46
C ARG A 498 31.18 -29.90 24.30
N ALA A 499 31.42 -29.46 23.07
CA ALA A 499 32.21 -28.27 22.81
C ALA A 499 31.48 -26.96 23.13
N LEU A 500 30.13 -26.93 23.14
CA LEU A 500 29.35 -25.71 23.38
C LEU A 500 29.15 -25.39 24.88
N SER A 501 28.87 -26.38 25.73
CA SER A 501 28.67 -26.12 27.18
C SER A 501 29.93 -25.54 27.83
N LYS A 502 31.10 -26.07 27.47
CA LYS A 502 32.41 -25.58 27.94
C LYS A 502 32.69 -24.13 27.54
N LEU A 503 32.02 -23.64 26.49
CA LEU A 503 32.17 -22.28 26.00
C LEU A 503 31.38 -21.26 26.84
N CYS A 504 30.31 -21.67 27.52
CA CYS A 504 29.46 -20.80 28.34
C CYS A 504 30.01 -20.53 29.75
N GLU A 505 30.85 -21.44 30.27
CA GLU A 505 31.51 -21.31 31.58
C GLU A 505 32.72 -20.36 31.55
N ASP A 506 33.16 -19.97 30.36
CA ASP A 506 34.32 -19.10 30.17
C ASP A 506 33.94 -17.63 30.38
N LEU A 507 34.29 -17.10 31.57
CA LEU A 507 34.04 -15.72 31.97
C LEU A 507 34.73 -14.69 31.07
N GLU A 508 35.84 -15.08 30.44
CA GLU A 508 36.61 -14.21 29.52
C GLU A 508 36.06 -14.26 28.09
N ARG A 509 35.02 -15.07 27.84
CA ARG A 509 34.48 -15.26 26.50
C ARG A 509 33.70 -14.05 26.00
N ASP A 510 33.82 -13.80 24.70
CA ASP A 510 33.12 -12.71 24.03
C ASP A 510 31.60 -12.89 24.06
N THR A 511 30.91 -11.78 24.32
CA THR A 511 29.46 -11.73 24.40
C THR A 511 28.75 -12.33 23.19
N PRO A 512 29.07 -12.01 21.91
CA PRO A 512 28.37 -12.59 20.76
C PRO A 512 28.46 -14.12 20.73
N THR A 513 29.62 -14.69 21.01
CA THR A 513 29.79 -16.13 21.10
C THR A 513 28.97 -16.72 22.23
N LEU A 514 28.93 -16.08 23.40
CA LEU A 514 28.06 -16.51 24.50
C LEU A 514 26.57 -16.40 24.13
N LEU A 515 26.14 -15.33 23.44
CA LEU A 515 24.75 -15.21 22.98
C LEU A 515 24.38 -16.31 21.98
N LEU A 516 25.30 -16.65 21.06
CA LEU A 516 25.13 -17.74 20.10
C LEU A 516 25.12 -19.09 20.81
N ALA A 517 25.99 -19.32 21.79
CA ALA A 517 26.03 -20.54 22.57
C ALA A 517 24.77 -20.70 23.43
N VAL A 518 24.34 -19.66 24.16
CA VAL A 518 23.08 -19.59 24.91
C VAL A 518 21.87 -19.87 24.01
N THR A 519 21.91 -19.46 22.74
CA THR A 519 20.84 -19.75 21.77
C THR A 519 20.94 -21.18 21.20
N ARG A 520 22.15 -21.67 20.86
CA ARG A 520 22.40 -23.00 20.26
C ARG A 520 22.24 -24.14 21.26
N LEU A 521 22.55 -23.92 22.54
CA LEU A 521 22.30 -24.89 23.62
C LEU A 521 20.81 -25.18 23.76
N ALA A 522 19.97 -24.17 23.62
CA ALA A 522 18.51 -24.34 23.60
C ALA A 522 17.98 -25.03 22.32
N ALA A 523 18.81 -25.25 21.28
CA ALA A 523 18.44 -25.84 19.99
C ALA A 523 19.00 -27.26 19.75
N LEU A 524 19.88 -27.76 20.63
CA LEU A 524 20.33 -29.14 20.63
C LEU A 524 19.35 -29.99 21.45
N ASP A 525 18.99 -31.16 20.94
CA ASP A 525 17.92 -31.97 21.55
C ASP A 525 18.19 -32.45 23.00
N TRP A 526 19.38 -32.22 23.60
CA TRP A 526 19.77 -32.79 24.92
C TRP A 526 20.75 -31.92 25.78
N ALA A 527 20.39 -30.69 26.24
CA ALA A 527 21.31 -29.77 27.00
C ALA A 527 20.75 -29.15 28.35
N PRO A 528 21.60 -28.81 29.37
CA PRO A 528 21.21 -28.24 30.71
C PRO A 528 21.14 -26.68 30.85
N MET A 529 20.45 -26.11 31.88
CA MET A 529 19.99 -24.68 31.95
C MET A 529 20.69 -23.69 32.94
N ASP A 530 21.46 -24.15 33.92
CA ASP A 530 22.00 -23.28 35.00
C ASP A 530 22.92 -22.16 34.47
N ALA A 531 23.60 -22.41 33.35
CA ALA A 531 24.47 -21.44 32.69
C ALA A 531 23.73 -20.18 32.20
N LEU A 532 22.40 -20.21 32.05
CA LEU A 532 21.62 -19.08 31.52
C LEU A 532 21.21 -18.04 32.57
N GLN A 533 20.90 -18.45 33.81
CA GLN A 533 20.41 -17.52 34.85
C GLN A 533 21.50 -16.58 35.34
N ALA A 534 22.72 -17.09 35.50
CA ALA A 534 23.89 -16.30 35.89
C ALA A 534 24.13 -15.10 34.95
N MET A 535 23.67 -15.18 33.70
CA MET A 535 23.86 -14.13 32.69
C MET A 535 22.92 -12.91 32.86
N ALA A 536 21.95 -12.92 33.78
CA ALA A 536 21.01 -11.80 34.00
C ALA A 536 21.61 -10.61 34.75
N ASP A 537 22.54 -10.87 35.66
CA ASP A 537 23.30 -9.86 36.40
C ASP A 537 24.68 -9.62 35.79
N ASP A 538 24.90 -10.13 34.56
CA ASP A 538 26.12 -9.90 33.81
C ASP A 538 26.36 -8.38 33.69
N ALA A 539 27.57 -7.96 34.01
CA ALA A 539 27.98 -6.56 33.94
C ALA A 539 27.79 -5.96 32.53
N ARG A 540 27.65 -6.81 31.50
CA ARG A 540 27.47 -6.46 30.09
C ARG A 540 25.97 -6.33 29.79
N PRO A 541 25.45 -5.11 29.51
CA PRO A 541 24.02 -4.89 29.26
C PRO A 541 23.42 -5.71 28.12
N ALA A 542 24.21 -6.09 27.10
CA ALA A 542 23.72 -6.90 25.99
C ALA A 542 23.53 -8.38 26.36
N VAL A 543 24.44 -8.92 27.18
CA VAL A 543 24.30 -10.27 27.76
C VAL A 543 23.14 -10.23 28.75
N GLN A 544 23.11 -9.24 29.65
CA GLN A 544 22.02 -9.03 30.60
C GLN A 544 20.66 -8.88 29.91
N GLU A 545 20.51 -8.03 28.89
CA GLU A 545 19.23 -7.88 28.19
C GLU A 545 18.84 -9.13 27.41
N ARG A 546 19.80 -9.79 26.73
CA ARG A 546 19.51 -11.03 26.00
C ARG A 546 19.15 -12.14 26.98
N ALA A 547 19.85 -12.25 28.10
CA ALA A 547 19.54 -13.15 29.19
C ALA A 547 18.17 -12.82 29.78
N LEU A 548 17.86 -11.58 30.16
CA LEU A 548 16.54 -11.18 30.68
C LEU A 548 15.40 -11.47 29.68
N ARG A 549 15.64 -11.35 28.36
CA ARG A 549 14.67 -11.72 27.32
C ARG A 549 14.53 -13.23 27.12
N VAL A 550 15.63 -13.99 27.17
CA VAL A 550 15.62 -15.46 27.05
C VAL A 550 15.06 -16.08 28.34
N LEU A 551 15.39 -15.54 29.52
CA LEU A 551 14.85 -15.90 30.83
C LEU A 551 13.36 -15.61 30.95
N ALA A 552 12.89 -14.50 30.39
CA ALA A 552 11.45 -14.23 30.27
C ALA A 552 10.70 -15.26 29.39
N ARG A 553 11.42 -16.14 28.67
CA ARG A 553 10.90 -17.24 27.84
C ARG A 553 11.16 -18.63 28.43
N CYS A 554 11.96 -18.75 29.49
CA CYS A 554 12.15 -20.01 30.19
C CYS A 554 10.94 -20.30 31.09
N ASP A 555 10.45 -21.54 31.08
CA ASP A 555 9.07 -21.83 31.48
C ASP A 555 8.79 -21.89 33.01
N GLN A 556 9.73 -21.50 33.88
CA GLN A 556 9.67 -21.79 35.33
C GLN A 556 9.73 -20.57 36.29
N GLY A 557 9.57 -19.33 35.81
CA GLY A 557 9.40 -18.14 36.68
C GLY A 557 10.65 -17.65 37.45
N GLN A 558 11.81 -18.24 37.19
CA GLN A 558 13.07 -18.03 37.92
C GLN A 558 13.72 -16.63 37.75
N GLY A 559 13.11 -15.68 37.01
CA GLY A 559 13.69 -14.37 36.66
C GLY A 559 12.98 -13.12 37.21
N VAL A 560 11.94 -13.25 38.05
CA VAL A 560 11.05 -12.15 38.45
C VAL A 560 11.68 -11.06 39.36
N PRO A 561 12.41 -11.40 40.44
CA PRO A 561 13.01 -10.39 41.33
C PRO A 561 13.99 -9.45 40.60
N THR A 562 14.72 -9.98 39.62
CA THR A 562 15.68 -9.23 38.79
C THR A 562 14.98 -8.18 37.91
N LEU A 563 13.75 -8.43 37.46
CA LEU A 563 13.00 -7.50 36.62
C LEU A 563 12.41 -6.31 37.39
N LEU A 564 12.02 -6.47 38.66
CA LEU A 564 11.38 -5.42 39.47
C LEU A 564 12.33 -4.24 39.76
N LYS A 565 13.57 -4.55 40.12
CA LYS A 565 14.65 -3.58 40.35
C LYS A 565 14.92 -2.67 39.14
N CYS A 566 14.49 -3.09 37.95
CA CYS A 566 14.75 -2.37 36.71
C CYS A 566 13.72 -1.24 36.42
N LEU A 567 12.63 -1.09 37.21
CA LEU A 567 11.61 -0.05 36.99
C LEU A 567 12.02 1.36 37.41
N GLU A 568 12.97 1.50 38.34
CA GLU A 568 13.40 2.79 38.91
C GLU A 568 14.38 3.54 38.00
N ASP A 569 14.80 2.93 36.90
CA ASP A 569 15.79 3.48 36.01
C ASP A 569 15.42 3.29 34.53
N LYS A 570 16.37 3.62 33.66
CA LYS A 570 16.26 3.52 32.20
C LYS A 570 15.83 2.13 31.67
N ARG A 571 16.00 1.06 32.44
CA ARG A 571 15.61 -0.32 32.10
C ARG A 571 14.10 -0.55 32.21
N ALA A 572 13.35 0.43 32.75
CA ALA A 572 11.90 0.36 32.93
C ALA A 572 11.17 -0.06 31.65
N ARG A 573 11.60 0.42 30.47
CA ARG A 573 10.96 0.05 29.19
C ARG A 573 11.05 -1.45 28.86
N ILE A 574 12.11 -2.15 29.27
CA ILE A 574 12.32 -3.60 29.02
C ILE A 574 11.67 -4.39 30.15
N ALA A 575 11.83 -3.88 31.37
CA ALA A 575 11.27 -4.43 32.58
C ALA A 575 9.74 -4.42 32.54
N ILE A 576 9.07 -3.34 32.10
CA ILE A 576 7.60 -3.25 32.00
C ILE A 576 7.01 -4.40 31.17
N TYR A 577 7.65 -4.77 30.05
CA TYR A 577 7.19 -5.90 29.24
C TYR A 577 7.48 -7.27 29.88
N GLY A 578 8.62 -7.42 30.56
CA GLY A 578 8.94 -8.66 31.30
C GLY A 578 8.10 -8.83 32.57
N LEU A 579 7.80 -7.73 33.26
CA LEU A 579 7.08 -7.68 34.53
C LEU A 579 5.60 -7.95 34.37
N ARG A 580 4.99 -7.63 33.23
CA ARG A 580 3.62 -8.05 32.93
C ARG A 580 3.45 -9.57 33.04
N ARG A 581 4.44 -10.36 32.57
CA ARG A 581 4.44 -11.84 32.72
C ARG A 581 4.70 -12.27 34.17
N ALA A 582 5.43 -11.46 34.94
CA ALA A 582 5.78 -11.72 36.33
C ALA A 582 4.69 -11.36 37.36
N PHE A 583 3.96 -10.26 37.14
CA PHE A 583 2.91 -9.73 38.01
C PHE A 583 1.66 -10.61 38.03
N ASN A 584 1.47 -11.44 37.01
CA ASN A 584 0.44 -12.48 37.01
C ASN A 584 0.55 -13.46 38.20
N GLY A 585 1.67 -13.46 38.95
CA GLY A 585 1.86 -14.28 40.16
C GLY A 585 1.92 -13.53 41.51
N MET A 586 1.59 -12.23 41.62
CA MET A 586 1.74 -11.43 42.87
C MET A 586 0.42 -10.86 43.48
N PRO A 587 0.35 -10.58 44.80
CA PRO A 587 -0.84 -9.96 45.43
C PRO A 587 -1.11 -8.49 45.01
N PRO A 588 -2.36 -8.09 44.69
CA PRO A 588 -2.69 -6.76 44.15
C PRO A 588 -2.31 -5.57 45.04
N ALA A 589 -2.50 -5.65 46.36
CA ALA A 589 -2.16 -4.54 47.28
C ALA A 589 -0.66 -4.19 47.26
N ARG A 590 0.19 -5.21 47.09
CA ARG A 590 1.64 -5.03 46.95
C ARG A 590 1.99 -4.36 45.63
N VAL A 591 1.33 -4.76 44.54
CA VAL A 591 1.55 -4.14 43.23
C VAL A 591 1.05 -2.69 43.24
N LEU A 592 -0.08 -2.39 43.88
CA LEU A 592 -0.61 -1.03 44.00
C LEU A 592 0.35 -0.08 44.75
N ALA A 593 0.91 -0.52 45.88
CA ALA A 593 1.90 0.25 46.61
C ALA A 593 3.14 0.55 45.74
N LEU A 594 3.62 -0.46 44.99
CA LEU A 594 4.73 -0.28 44.05
C LEU A 594 4.40 0.69 42.90
N LEU A 595 3.14 0.77 42.45
CA LEU A 595 2.70 1.69 41.40
C LEU A 595 2.47 3.12 41.91
N ALA A 596 2.10 3.31 43.17
CA ALA A 596 1.81 4.62 43.76
C ALA A 596 3.04 5.54 43.80
N ASP A 597 4.23 4.96 43.97
CA ASP A 597 5.50 5.69 44.01
C ASP A 597 6.03 6.05 42.60
N VAL A 598 5.34 5.64 41.53
CA VAL A 598 5.75 5.89 40.14
C VAL A 598 5.27 7.28 39.67
N PRO A 599 6.18 8.18 39.23
CA PRO A 599 5.80 9.53 38.80
C PRO A 599 5.08 9.57 37.43
N LEU A 600 3.93 10.26 37.37
CA LEU A 600 3.08 10.37 36.16
C LEU A 600 3.42 11.56 35.24
N SER A 601 4.58 12.20 35.42
CA SER A 601 4.97 13.41 34.66
C SER A 601 5.19 13.19 33.16
N LYS A 602 5.45 11.94 32.74
CA LYS A 602 5.63 11.56 31.33
C LYS A 602 4.39 10.82 30.84
N VAL A 603 3.79 11.27 29.73
CA VAL A 603 2.61 10.64 29.12
C VAL A 603 2.79 9.13 28.88
N THR A 604 3.98 8.67 28.47
CA THR A 604 4.27 7.23 28.26
C THR A 604 4.21 6.44 29.56
N VAL A 605 4.75 6.98 30.66
CA VAL A 605 4.70 6.34 31.98
C VAL A 605 3.26 6.40 32.51
N ALA A 606 2.61 7.56 32.42
CA ALA A 606 1.23 7.75 32.88
C ALA A 606 0.24 6.78 32.20
N LYS A 607 0.38 6.56 30.88
CA LYS A 607 -0.42 5.57 30.15
C LYS A 607 -0.23 4.15 30.67
N GLU A 608 1.03 3.72 30.87
CA GLU A 608 1.30 2.36 31.36
C GLU A 608 0.88 2.18 32.82
N VAL A 609 1.07 3.18 33.69
CA VAL A 609 0.59 3.12 35.08
C VAL A 609 -0.93 3.00 35.10
N VAL A 610 -1.66 3.82 34.34
CA VAL A 610 -3.12 3.74 34.25
C VAL A 610 -3.59 2.36 33.76
N ARG A 611 -2.92 1.76 32.77
CA ARG A 611 -3.24 0.40 32.30
C ARG A 611 -2.97 -0.66 33.36
N LEU A 612 -1.83 -0.60 34.04
CA LEU A 612 -1.49 -1.53 35.11
C LEU A 612 -2.45 -1.41 36.29
N LEU A 613 -2.89 -0.19 36.65
CA LEU A 613 -3.91 0.03 37.67
C LEU A 613 -5.24 -0.66 37.33
N GLY A 614 -5.65 -0.62 36.05
CA GLY A 614 -6.82 -1.37 35.58
C GLY A 614 -6.66 -2.89 35.75
N GLU A 615 -5.47 -3.44 35.44
CA GLU A 615 -5.18 -4.88 35.54
C GLU A 615 -5.20 -5.41 37.00
N LEU A 616 -5.12 -4.54 38.03
CA LEU A 616 -5.07 -4.96 39.45
C LEU A 616 -6.41 -5.38 40.07
N ARG A 617 -7.54 -4.93 39.50
CA ARG A 617 -8.90 -5.30 39.94
C ARG A 617 -9.14 -5.19 41.47
N SER A 618 -8.65 -4.12 42.10
CA SER A 618 -8.84 -3.85 43.55
C SER A 618 -9.60 -2.54 43.80
N GLU A 619 -10.32 -2.44 44.93
CA GLU A 619 -11.07 -1.23 45.33
C GLU A 619 -10.21 0.03 45.33
N ALA A 620 -9.02 -0.04 45.92
CA ALA A 620 -8.10 1.09 46.02
C ALA A 620 -7.53 1.51 44.66
N ALA A 621 -7.25 0.56 43.75
CA ALA A 621 -6.83 0.87 42.39
C ALA A 621 -7.96 1.55 41.59
N TYR A 622 -9.20 1.08 41.75
CA TYR A 622 -10.36 1.68 41.11
C TYR A 622 -10.67 3.10 41.60
N ALA A 623 -10.64 3.34 42.92
CA ALA A 623 -10.79 4.67 43.48
C ALA A 623 -9.76 5.64 42.89
N ARG A 624 -8.52 5.18 42.73
CA ARG A 624 -7.46 5.97 42.10
C ARG A 624 -7.74 6.27 40.62
N LEU A 625 -8.33 5.35 39.87
CA LEU A 625 -8.75 5.62 38.48
C LEU A 625 -9.83 6.73 38.42
N LEU A 626 -10.82 6.73 39.32
CA LEU A 626 -11.86 7.76 39.36
C LEU A 626 -11.31 9.15 39.77
N GLU A 627 -10.37 9.20 40.72
CA GLU A 627 -9.67 10.44 41.06
C GLU A 627 -8.92 11.02 39.85
N LEU A 628 -8.31 10.17 39.03
CA LEU A 628 -7.63 10.60 37.82
C LEU A 628 -8.60 11.13 36.76
N ASP A 629 -9.79 10.54 36.62
CA ASP A 629 -10.81 11.02 35.66
C ASP A 629 -11.29 12.45 35.97
N ALA A 630 -11.35 12.82 37.26
CA ALA A 630 -11.75 14.16 37.70
C ALA A 630 -10.71 15.25 37.38
N LEU A 631 -9.49 14.88 36.98
CA LEU A 631 -8.41 15.81 36.65
C LEU A 631 -8.46 16.20 35.16
N PRO A 632 -7.94 17.38 34.80
CA PRO A 632 -7.75 17.76 33.40
C PRO A 632 -6.61 16.93 32.77
N LEU A 633 -6.95 15.72 32.32
CA LEU A 633 -6.01 14.81 31.68
C LEU A 633 -5.87 15.11 30.18
N HIS A 634 -4.67 14.88 29.65
CA HIS A 634 -4.43 14.87 28.22
C HIS A 634 -5.29 13.79 27.52
N ARG A 635 -5.81 14.06 26.31
CA ARG A 635 -6.71 13.16 25.55
C ARG A 635 -6.23 11.70 25.53
N ASP A 636 -4.95 11.51 25.25
CA ASP A 636 -4.31 10.19 25.19
C ASP A 636 -4.24 9.44 26.53
N VAL A 637 -4.19 10.16 27.65
CA VAL A 637 -4.29 9.57 29.00
C VAL A 637 -5.75 9.25 29.30
N ARG A 638 -6.71 10.09 28.88
CA ARG A 638 -8.15 9.78 28.98
C ARG A 638 -8.53 8.53 28.20
N ILE A 639 -7.97 8.33 27.00
CA ILE A 639 -8.15 7.09 26.23
C ILE A 639 -7.60 5.88 26.99
N ALA A 640 -6.42 6.01 27.63
CA ALA A 640 -5.87 4.95 28.47
C ALA A 640 -6.73 4.69 29.72
N LEU A 641 -7.34 5.73 30.29
CA LEU A 641 -8.25 5.65 31.42
C LEU A 641 -9.56 4.94 31.05
N LEU A 642 -10.19 5.28 29.93
CA LEU A 642 -11.35 4.54 29.41
C LEU A 642 -11.03 3.04 29.23
N ARG A 643 -9.81 2.73 28.76
CA ARG A 643 -9.33 1.34 28.65
C ARG A 643 -9.10 0.67 30.00
N ALA A 644 -8.54 1.38 30.97
CA ALA A 644 -8.30 0.83 32.31
C ALA A 644 -9.60 0.49 33.06
N LEU A 645 -10.69 1.21 32.76
CA LEU A 645 -12.00 0.97 33.33
C LEU A 645 -12.71 -0.29 32.80
N TRP A 646 -12.18 -0.96 31.77
CA TRP A 646 -12.75 -2.19 31.21
C TRP A 646 -12.86 -3.33 32.22
N ASP A 647 -11.95 -3.39 33.20
CA ASP A 647 -11.97 -4.40 34.25
C ASP A 647 -12.94 -4.07 35.41
N HIS A 648 -13.62 -2.92 35.35
CA HIS A 648 -14.48 -2.34 36.40
C HIS A 648 -15.91 -2.00 35.92
N LEU A 649 -16.39 -2.70 34.89
CA LEU A 649 -17.71 -2.48 34.29
C LEU A 649 -18.88 -2.87 35.21
N ASP A 650 -18.62 -3.59 36.30
CA ASP A 650 -19.59 -3.95 37.33
C ASP A 650 -20.03 -2.78 38.22
N ARG A 651 -19.37 -1.62 38.10
CA ARG A 651 -19.53 -0.48 39.02
C ARG A 651 -20.28 0.66 38.35
N GLU A 652 -21.27 1.22 39.04
CA GLU A 652 -22.10 2.30 38.50
C GLU A 652 -21.30 3.56 38.07
N PRO A 653 -20.32 4.06 38.85
CA PRO A 653 -19.57 5.26 38.46
C PRO A 653 -18.79 5.10 37.15
N THR A 654 -18.37 3.88 36.79
CA THR A 654 -17.71 3.59 35.50
C THR A 654 -18.60 3.97 34.32
N TRP A 655 -19.90 3.71 34.40
CA TRP A 655 -20.84 3.98 33.31
C TRP A 655 -21.11 5.47 33.10
N ALA A 656 -21.10 6.26 34.18
CA ALA A 656 -21.20 7.72 34.09
C ALA A 656 -20.04 8.32 33.27
N VAL A 657 -18.82 7.78 33.42
CA VAL A 657 -17.64 8.20 32.64
C VAL A 657 -17.85 7.92 31.15
N PHE A 658 -18.34 6.73 30.80
CA PHE A 658 -18.63 6.38 29.40
C PHE A 658 -19.79 7.19 28.81
N GLU A 659 -20.83 7.46 29.59
CA GLU A 659 -21.96 8.30 29.17
C GLU A 659 -21.53 9.73 28.85
N HIS A 660 -20.69 10.33 29.70
CA HIS A 660 -20.10 11.64 29.44
C HIS A 660 -19.21 11.62 28.19
N ALA A 661 -18.48 10.53 27.94
CA ALA A 661 -17.67 10.39 26.73
C ALA A 661 -18.53 10.34 25.45
N VAL A 662 -19.72 9.71 25.48
CA VAL A 662 -20.63 9.57 24.32
C VAL A 662 -21.44 10.83 24.06
N THR A 663 -21.90 11.50 25.12
CA THR A 663 -22.75 12.70 25.04
C THR A 663 -21.96 13.99 24.88
N GLY A 664 -20.66 13.96 25.18
CA GLY A 664 -19.77 15.10 24.97
C GLY A 664 -19.58 15.50 23.51
N GLU A 665 -18.96 16.66 23.32
CA GLU A 665 -18.70 17.25 22.00
C GLU A 665 -17.64 16.47 21.21
N ASP A 666 -16.73 15.74 21.88
CA ASP A 666 -15.63 15.01 21.23
C ASP A 666 -16.10 13.65 20.66
N ALA A 667 -16.39 13.63 19.36
CA ALA A 667 -16.75 12.42 18.63
C ALA A 667 -15.68 11.31 18.69
N ILE A 668 -14.39 11.66 18.87
CA ILE A 668 -13.33 10.66 19.03
C ILE A 668 -13.51 9.93 20.37
N MET A 669 -13.82 10.66 21.45
CA MET A 669 -14.11 10.04 22.74
C MET A 669 -15.34 9.13 22.68
N ALA A 670 -16.41 9.58 22.01
CA ALA A 670 -17.59 8.76 21.78
C ALA A 670 -17.26 7.45 21.04
N SER A 671 -16.38 7.52 20.02
CA SER A 671 -15.96 6.33 19.27
C SER A 671 -15.21 5.29 20.13
N ARG A 672 -14.57 5.70 21.24
CA ARG A 672 -13.80 4.80 22.13
C ARG A 672 -14.67 3.86 22.95
N VAL A 673 -15.97 4.12 23.08
CA VAL A 673 -16.91 3.17 23.69
C VAL A 673 -17.00 1.89 22.86
N GLY A 674 -16.81 1.98 21.53
CA GLY A 674 -16.70 0.81 20.66
C GLY A 674 -15.45 -0.04 20.92
N ASP A 675 -14.48 0.40 21.72
CA ASP A 675 -13.29 -0.38 22.04
C ASP A 675 -13.49 -1.28 23.29
N ILE A 676 -14.62 -1.15 24.01
CA ILE A 676 -14.90 -1.90 25.24
C ILE A 676 -15.03 -3.42 24.97
N PRO A 677 -14.29 -4.28 25.70
CA PRO A 677 -14.38 -5.73 25.55
C PRO A 677 -15.71 -6.24 26.12
N ALA A 678 -16.51 -6.83 25.25
CA ALA A 678 -17.86 -7.27 25.59
C ALA A 678 -17.99 -8.79 25.80
N ASP A 679 -16.88 -9.55 25.67
CA ASP A 679 -16.85 -11.01 25.69
C ASP A 679 -17.36 -11.63 27.01
N ARG A 680 -17.32 -10.88 28.11
CA ARG A 680 -17.64 -11.37 29.46
C ARG A 680 -18.67 -10.53 30.22
N LEU A 681 -19.45 -9.71 29.54
CA LEU A 681 -20.46 -8.88 30.20
C LEU A 681 -21.68 -9.69 30.67
N THR A 682 -22.22 -9.29 31.83
CA THR A 682 -23.54 -9.71 32.29
C THR A 682 -24.62 -9.12 31.38
N GLU A 683 -25.83 -9.66 31.42
CA GLU A 683 -26.92 -9.23 30.53
C GLU A 683 -27.26 -7.75 30.73
N ALA A 684 -27.30 -7.27 31.98
CA ALA A 684 -27.56 -5.86 32.28
C ALA A 684 -26.45 -4.93 31.77
N LEU A 685 -25.17 -5.34 31.88
CA LEU A 685 -24.04 -4.53 31.43
C LEU A 685 -23.92 -4.54 29.90
N ASP A 686 -24.24 -5.65 29.27
CA ASP A 686 -24.30 -5.77 27.81
C ASP A 686 -25.41 -4.88 27.23
N ALA A 687 -26.60 -4.86 27.84
CA ALA A 687 -27.70 -3.97 27.47
C ALA A 687 -27.30 -2.48 27.58
N ARG A 688 -26.61 -2.10 28.66
CA ARG A 688 -26.06 -0.75 28.83
C ARG A 688 -25.07 -0.38 27.74
N LEU A 689 -24.12 -1.28 27.42
CA LEU A 689 -23.17 -1.05 26.33
C LEU A 689 -23.90 -0.89 24.99
N CYS A 690 -24.86 -1.76 24.68
CA CYS A 690 -25.65 -1.66 23.45
C CYS A 690 -26.41 -0.33 23.34
N ALA A 691 -26.97 0.17 24.45
CA ALA A 691 -27.61 1.48 24.49
C ALA A 691 -26.62 2.63 24.23
N LEU A 692 -25.39 2.57 24.76
CA LEU A 692 -24.35 3.56 24.46
C LEU A 692 -23.93 3.52 22.99
N LEU A 693 -23.73 2.32 22.43
CA LEU A 693 -23.38 2.15 21.01
C LEU A 693 -24.49 2.68 20.10
N ALA A 694 -25.77 2.46 20.46
CA ALA A 694 -26.90 3.04 19.76
C ALA A 694 -26.92 4.58 19.83
N LYS A 695 -26.57 5.18 20.99
CA LYS A 695 -26.40 6.64 21.12
C LYS A 695 -25.30 7.16 20.19
N VAL A 696 -24.19 6.42 20.02
CA VAL A 696 -23.14 6.78 19.04
C VAL A 696 -23.69 6.74 17.61
N LEU A 697 -24.49 5.75 17.24
CA LEU A 697 -25.14 5.67 15.92
C LEU A 697 -26.28 6.68 15.70
N ALA A 698 -26.77 7.33 16.76
CA ALA A 698 -27.74 8.40 16.67
C ALA A 698 -27.11 9.80 16.50
N ARG A 699 -25.77 9.89 16.62
CA ARG A 699 -25.05 11.17 16.49
C ARG A 699 -25.17 11.79 15.10
N PRO A 700 -25.16 13.13 14.97
CA PRO A 700 -25.26 13.80 13.68
C PRO A 700 -24.04 13.57 12.78
N GLU A 701 -22.86 13.33 13.34
CA GLU A 701 -21.61 13.19 12.57
C GLU A 701 -21.52 11.80 11.90
N PRO A 702 -21.63 11.71 10.55
CA PRO A 702 -21.61 10.42 9.86
C PRO A 702 -20.28 9.66 10.04
N ASP A 703 -19.15 10.37 10.15
CA ASP A 703 -17.83 9.75 10.33
C ASP A 703 -17.74 8.93 11.62
N ALA A 704 -18.36 9.42 12.71
CA ALA A 704 -18.43 8.70 13.97
C ALA A 704 -19.30 7.44 13.84
N ARG A 705 -20.44 7.54 13.14
CA ARG A 705 -21.35 6.41 12.88
C ARG A 705 -20.68 5.35 12.01
N ILE A 706 -20.09 5.75 10.88
CA ILE A 706 -19.39 4.86 9.94
C ILE A 706 -18.22 4.14 10.65
N THR A 707 -17.42 4.87 11.43
CA THR A 707 -16.31 4.28 12.19
C THR A 707 -16.79 3.18 13.14
N LEU A 708 -17.92 3.39 13.82
CA LEU A 708 -18.50 2.36 14.70
C LEU A 708 -19.09 1.19 13.90
N LEU A 709 -19.85 1.46 12.83
CA LEU A 709 -20.44 0.41 11.97
C LEU A 709 -19.39 -0.52 11.38
N GLN A 710 -18.27 0.02 10.89
CA GLN A 710 -17.16 -0.77 10.35
C GLN A 710 -16.53 -1.73 11.38
N ARG A 711 -16.63 -1.38 12.67
CA ARG A 711 -16.14 -2.22 13.79
C ARG A 711 -17.20 -3.16 14.33
N ALA A 712 -18.49 -2.87 14.14
CA ALA A 712 -19.62 -3.59 14.73
C ALA A 712 -19.57 -5.12 14.52
N ALA A 713 -19.03 -5.56 13.37
CA ALA A 713 -18.83 -6.97 13.04
C ALA A 713 -17.92 -7.74 14.03
N TRP A 714 -17.01 -7.03 14.71
CA TRP A 714 -16.00 -7.61 15.58
C TRP A 714 -16.26 -7.33 17.07
N LEU A 715 -17.29 -6.52 17.37
CA LEU A 715 -17.70 -6.24 18.74
C LEU A 715 -18.37 -7.48 19.35
N GLN A 716 -17.87 -7.89 20.52
CA GLN A 716 -18.34 -9.09 21.22
C GLN A 716 -19.62 -8.87 22.05
N VAL A 717 -20.36 -7.77 21.78
CA VAL A 717 -21.65 -7.48 22.45
C VAL A 717 -22.70 -8.52 22.05
N LYS A 718 -23.49 -8.99 23.02
CA LYS A 718 -24.53 -10.02 22.82
C LYS A 718 -25.82 -9.42 22.27
N ASP A 719 -26.16 -8.20 22.71
CA ASP A 719 -27.28 -7.40 22.23
C ASP A 719 -28.61 -8.16 22.28
N ARG A 720 -28.98 -8.73 23.43
CA ARG A 720 -30.20 -9.57 23.55
C ARG A 720 -31.50 -8.82 23.26
N GLU A 721 -31.54 -7.53 23.56
CA GLU A 721 -32.67 -6.65 23.29
C GLU A 721 -32.66 -6.09 21.85
N ARG A 722 -31.62 -6.41 21.07
CA ARG A 722 -31.43 -5.97 19.67
C ARG A 722 -31.43 -4.46 19.48
N VAL A 723 -31.09 -3.70 20.52
CA VAL A 723 -31.02 -2.23 20.50
C VAL A 723 -29.91 -1.77 19.57
N PHE A 724 -28.74 -2.41 19.64
CA PHE A 724 -27.61 -2.03 18.80
C PHE A 724 -27.79 -2.51 17.35
N LEU A 725 -28.33 -3.72 17.14
CA LEU A 725 -28.67 -4.25 15.82
C LEU A 725 -29.74 -3.37 15.14
N ALA A 726 -30.78 -2.96 15.88
CA ALA A 726 -31.80 -2.02 15.41
C ALA A 726 -31.19 -0.68 14.98
N ALA A 727 -30.28 -0.12 15.80
CA ALA A 727 -29.58 1.11 15.47
C ALA A 727 -28.68 0.96 14.23
N CYS A 728 -28.04 -0.20 14.02
CA CYS A 728 -27.31 -0.49 12.79
C CYS A 728 -28.25 -0.50 11.57
N GLY A 729 -29.38 -1.21 11.65
CA GLY A 729 -30.33 -1.31 10.54
C GLY A 729 -31.01 0.02 10.20
N ALA A 730 -31.24 0.88 11.19
CA ALA A 730 -31.76 2.24 10.98
C ALA A 730 -30.81 3.13 10.17
N ARG A 731 -29.59 2.69 9.85
CA ARG A 731 -28.64 3.39 8.96
C ARG A 731 -28.69 2.91 7.51
N LEU A 732 -29.51 1.90 7.16
CA LEU A 732 -29.72 1.48 5.77
C LEU A 732 -30.40 2.53 4.90
N VAL A 733 -31.17 3.44 5.52
CA VAL A 733 -31.83 4.57 4.84
C VAL A 733 -30.94 5.82 4.75
N SER A 734 -29.62 5.66 5.01
CA SER A 734 -28.69 6.78 4.94
C SER A 734 -28.51 7.26 3.49
N PRO A 735 -28.42 8.59 3.26
CA PRO A 735 -28.04 9.12 1.94
C PRO A 735 -26.57 8.83 1.58
N PHE A 736 -25.78 8.27 2.50
CA PHE A 736 -24.36 7.99 2.31
C PHE A 736 -24.13 6.49 2.03
N ASP A 737 -23.69 6.17 0.81
CA ASP A 737 -23.46 4.77 0.37
C ASP A 737 -22.43 4.02 1.24
N ASP A 738 -21.43 4.70 1.81
CA ASP A 738 -20.44 4.10 2.71
C ASP A 738 -21.04 3.75 4.08
N GLU A 739 -21.96 4.57 4.58
CA GLU A 739 -22.76 4.27 5.76
C GLU A 739 -23.70 3.08 5.52
N VAL A 740 -24.43 3.04 4.40
CA VAL A 740 -25.31 1.90 4.04
C VAL A 740 -24.51 0.59 3.95
N ARG A 741 -23.33 0.63 3.31
CA ARG A 741 -22.41 -0.53 3.21
C ARG A 741 -21.93 -0.98 4.58
N ALA A 742 -21.51 -0.04 5.43
CA ALA A 742 -21.04 -0.36 6.78
C ALA A 742 -22.19 -0.91 7.65
N ALA A 743 -23.40 -0.35 7.52
CA ALA A 743 -24.60 -0.80 8.22
C ALA A 743 -25.00 -2.23 7.81
N MET A 744 -25.05 -2.53 6.52
CA MET A 744 -25.35 -3.88 6.05
C MET A 744 -24.27 -4.88 6.46
N GLY A 745 -22.99 -4.48 6.37
CA GLY A 745 -21.88 -5.28 6.90
C GLY A 745 -22.05 -5.59 8.39
N ALA A 746 -22.46 -4.62 9.19
CA ALA A 746 -22.76 -4.83 10.61
C ALA A 746 -23.91 -5.84 10.80
N LEU A 747 -25.02 -5.70 10.06
CA LEU A 747 -26.16 -6.62 10.15
C LEU A 747 -25.77 -8.06 9.79
N VAL A 748 -25.10 -8.25 8.65
CA VAL A 748 -24.62 -9.57 8.17
C VAL A 748 -23.76 -10.29 9.19
N HIS A 749 -23.02 -9.54 10.02
CA HIS A 749 -22.15 -10.10 11.04
C HIS A 749 -22.79 -10.33 12.39
N ARG A 750 -23.85 -9.59 12.73
CA ARG A 750 -24.43 -9.58 14.07
C ARG A 750 -25.76 -10.30 14.20
N SER A 751 -26.48 -10.53 13.09
CA SER A 751 -27.77 -11.21 13.10
C SER A 751 -27.65 -12.72 13.32
N ASP A 752 -28.60 -13.30 14.06
CA ASP A 752 -28.85 -14.74 14.12
C ASP A 752 -30.20 -15.16 13.50
N GLU A 753 -30.59 -16.45 13.61
CA GLU A 753 -31.83 -16.96 12.99
C GLU A 753 -33.10 -16.29 13.53
N HIS A 754 -33.11 -15.82 14.78
CA HIS A 754 -34.26 -15.15 15.37
C HIS A 754 -34.42 -13.72 14.84
N ASP A 755 -33.36 -13.16 14.23
CA ASP A 755 -33.35 -11.81 13.71
C ASP A 755 -33.90 -11.70 12.29
N LEU A 756 -34.18 -12.83 11.62
CA LEU A 756 -34.67 -12.83 10.24
C LEU A 756 -35.92 -11.93 10.04
N PRO A 757 -36.95 -11.94 10.92
CA PRO A 757 -38.08 -11.02 10.77
C PRO A 757 -37.70 -9.55 10.98
N LEU A 758 -36.70 -9.26 11.82
CA LEU A 758 -36.21 -7.90 12.00
C LEU A 758 -35.42 -7.43 10.77
N MET A 759 -34.58 -8.30 10.21
CA MET A 759 -33.85 -8.04 8.97
C MET A 759 -34.80 -7.81 7.80
N ALA A 760 -35.87 -8.60 7.68
CA ALA A 760 -36.92 -8.43 6.68
C ALA A 760 -37.50 -7.01 6.73
N ARG A 761 -37.94 -6.58 7.92
CA ARG A 761 -38.51 -5.23 8.13
C ARG A 761 -37.52 -4.11 7.82
N MET A 762 -36.25 -4.28 8.18
CA MET A 762 -35.19 -3.30 7.86
C MET A 762 -34.95 -3.19 6.36
N LEU A 763 -35.00 -4.32 5.65
CA LEU A 763 -34.84 -4.37 4.19
C LEU A 763 -36.07 -3.82 3.48
N GLU A 764 -37.28 -4.18 3.94
CA GLU A 764 -38.55 -3.61 3.47
C GLU A 764 -38.56 -2.08 3.58
N ALA A 765 -38.07 -1.53 4.69
CA ALA A 765 -37.97 -0.08 4.91
C ALA A 765 -37.04 0.65 3.91
N VAL A 766 -36.16 -0.07 3.21
CA VAL A 766 -35.25 0.51 2.20
C VAL A 766 -35.59 0.06 0.77
N VAL A 767 -36.63 -0.78 0.56
CA VAL A 767 -36.98 -1.30 -0.78
C VAL A 767 -37.26 -0.19 -1.79
N ASP A 768 -37.90 0.90 -1.36
CA ASP A 768 -38.26 2.03 -2.22
C ASP A 768 -37.02 2.86 -2.63
N ASP A 769 -35.99 2.92 -1.78
CA ASP A 769 -34.70 3.50 -2.14
C ASP A 769 -33.85 2.45 -2.89
N ARG A 770 -34.03 2.40 -4.20
CA ARG A 770 -33.32 1.44 -5.07
C ARG A 770 -31.79 1.55 -4.99
N ARG A 771 -31.25 2.74 -4.72
CA ARG A 771 -29.80 2.95 -4.60
C ARG A 771 -29.30 2.35 -3.30
N ALA A 772 -29.93 2.69 -2.18
CA ALA A 772 -29.56 2.15 -0.88
C ALA A 772 -29.77 0.63 -0.83
N LEU A 773 -30.88 0.11 -1.39
CA LEU A 773 -31.11 -1.33 -1.54
C LEU A 773 -30.00 -1.99 -2.37
N ALA A 774 -29.60 -1.42 -3.51
CA ALA A 774 -28.54 -1.98 -4.34
C ALA A 774 -27.19 -2.02 -3.58
N VAL A 775 -26.82 -0.94 -2.88
CA VAL A 775 -25.58 -0.86 -2.08
C VAL A 775 -25.59 -1.85 -0.90
N ALA A 776 -26.74 -1.99 -0.23
CA ALA A 776 -26.95 -3.00 0.78
C ALA A 776 -26.76 -4.42 0.20
N LEU A 777 -27.41 -4.73 -0.92
CA LEU A 777 -27.29 -6.04 -1.56
C LEU A 777 -25.88 -6.34 -2.06
N GLU A 778 -25.13 -5.35 -2.55
CA GLU A 778 -23.70 -5.52 -2.89
C GLU A 778 -22.87 -5.95 -1.68
N SER A 779 -23.27 -5.55 -0.47
CA SER A 779 -22.59 -5.91 0.78
C SER A 779 -23.05 -7.27 1.34
N LEU A 780 -24.31 -7.63 1.10
CA LEU A 780 -24.93 -8.88 1.55
C LEU A 780 -24.63 -10.08 0.64
N LEU A 781 -24.67 -9.89 -0.69
CA LEU A 781 -24.54 -10.95 -1.67
C LEU A 781 -23.07 -11.35 -1.83
N GLN A 782 -22.73 -12.53 -1.31
CA GLN A 782 -21.42 -13.17 -1.48
C GLN A 782 -21.61 -14.55 -2.13
N PRO A 783 -20.55 -15.16 -2.69
CA PRO A 783 -20.65 -16.54 -3.20
C PRO A 783 -21.19 -17.47 -2.11
N ARG A 784 -22.15 -18.36 -2.47
CA ARG A 784 -22.87 -19.25 -1.52
C ARG A 784 -21.93 -19.96 -0.55
N GLU A 785 -20.81 -20.47 -1.04
CA GLU A 785 -19.76 -21.19 -0.29
C GLU A 785 -19.11 -20.34 0.83
N ARG A 786 -19.11 -19.01 0.68
CA ARG A 786 -18.53 -18.06 1.65
C ARG A 786 -19.59 -17.50 2.60
N MET A 787 -20.87 -17.77 2.38
CA MET A 787 -21.96 -17.23 3.18
C MET A 787 -22.23 -18.06 4.44
N ARG A 788 -22.51 -17.36 5.55
CA ARG A 788 -23.04 -17.98 6.77
C ARG A 788 -24.54 -18.30 6.62
N PRO A 789 -25.09 -19.24 7.41
CA PRO A 789 -26.50 -19.64 7.32
C PRO A 789 -27.50 -18.49 7.42
N VAL A 790 -27.27 -17.51 8.30
CA VAL A 790 -28.21 -16.42 8.55
C VAL A 790 -28.26 -15.40 7.40
N PRO A 791 -27.12 -14.87 6.91
CA PRO A 791 -27.10 -14.10 5.66
C PRO A 791 -27.72 -14.86 4.48
N LEU A 792 -27.46 -16.17 4.34
CA LEU A 792 -28.04 -16.98 3.27
C LEU A 792 -29.57 -17.07 3.37
N ARG A 793 -30.11 -17.30 4.58
CA ARG A 793 -31.56 -17.26 4.85
C ARG A 793 -32.16 -15.87 4.65
N THR A 794 -31.41 -14.80 4.94
CA THR A 794 -31.84 -13.42 4.65
C THR A 794 -31.96 -13.20 3.14
N VAL A 795 -30.99 -13.68 2.36
CA VAL A 795 -31.06 -13.62 0.88
C VAL A 795 -32.21 -14.47 0.34
N ARG A 796 -32.49 -15.63 0.95
CA ARG A 796 -33.67 -16.43 0.64
C ARG A 796 -34.96 -15.67 0.89
N LEU A 797 -35.10 -15.06 2.08
CA LEU A 797 -36.25 -14.26 2.47
C LEU A 797 -36.47 -13.07 1.52
N LEU A 798 -35.38 -12.44 1.08
CA LEU A 798 -35.44 -11.40 0.04
C LEU A 798 -36.02 -11.95 -1.26
N ALA A 799 -35.56 -13.12 -1.72
CA ALA A 799 -36.03 -13.74 -2.95
C ALA A 799 -37.47 -14.26 -2.89
N GLU A 800 -37.90 -14.77 -1.73
CA GLU A 800 -39.20 -15.46 -1.56
C GLU A 800 -40.30 -14.53 -1.05
N GLU A 801 -39.98 -13.46 -0.32
CA GLU A 801 -40.96 -12.60 0.34
C GLU A 801 -40.78 -11.11 -0.01
N VAL A 802 -39.66 -10.49 0.39
CA VAL A 802 -39.51 -9.01 0.34
C VAL A 802 -39.58 -8.47 -1.09
N LEU A 803 -38.81 -9.06 -2.02
CA LEU A 803 -38.72 -8.59 -3.41
C LEU A 803 -39.90 -9.08 -4.28
N THR A 804 -40.91 -9.73 -3.71
CA THR A 804 -42.06 -10.26 -4.46
C THR A 804 -43.13 -9.22 -4.73
N HIS A 805 -43.16 -8.12 -3.98
CA HIS A 805 -44.23 -7.13 -4.07
C HIS A 805 -44.16 -6.25 -5.34
N ASP A 806 -43.01 -6.23 -6.04
CA ASP A 806 -42.78 -5.38 -7.21
C ASP A 806 -42.09 -6.17 -8.34
N PRO A 807 -42.76 -6.38 -9.49
CA PRO A 807 -42.16 -7.08 -10.63
C PRO A 807 -40.85 -6.46 -11.14
N ARG A 808 -40.63 -5.15 -10.93
CA ARG A 808 -39.39 -4.45 -11.33
C ARG A 808 -38.16 -4.94 -10.55
N LEU A 809 -38.38 -5.61 -9.42
CA LEU A 809 -37.32 -6.19 -8.60
C LEU A 809 -36.97 -7.63 -9.02
N ALA A 810 -37.63 -8.20 -10.04
CA ALA A 810 -37.39 -9.58 -10.48
C ALA A 810 -35.92 -9.85 -10.82
N THR A 811 -35.19 -8.87 -11.35
CA THR A 811 -33.74 -8.98 -11.61
C THR A 811 -32.93 -9.21 -10.32
N LEU A 812 -33.21 -8.43 -9.26
CA LEU A 812 -32.57 -8.63 -7.96
C LEU A 812 -33.04 -9.93 -7.30
N ARG A 813 -34.32 -10.26 -7.45
CA ARG A 813 -34.92 -11.50 -6.96
C ARG A 813 -34.20 -12.74 -7.53
N VAL A 814 -33.92 -12.76 -8.84
CA VAL A 814 -33.15 -13.83 -9.49
C VAL A 814 -31.72 -13.90 -8.95
N ARG A 815 -31.05 -12.76 -8.77
CA ARG A 815 -29.70 -12.70 -8.18
C ARG A 815 -29.65 -13.21 -6.75
N CYS A 816 -30.67 -12.93 -5.95
CA CYS A 816 -30.82 -13.50 -4.62
C CYS A 816 -31.10 -15.01 -4.68
N ALA A 817 -32.03 -15.43 -5.55
CA ALA A 817 -32.46 -16.82 -5.67
C ALA A 817 -31.33 -17.78 -6.07
N VAL A 818 -30.46 -17.42 -7.02
CA VAL A 818 -29.34 -18.29 -7.45
C VAL A 818 -28.32 -18.53 -6.32
N ILE A 819 -28.14 -17.54 -5.43
CA ILE A 819 -27.24 -17.67 -4.28
C ILE A 819 -27.92 -18.48 -3.18
N ALA A 820 -29.20 -18.21 -2.90
CA ALA A 820 -29.91 -18.71 -1.73
C ALA A 820 -30.56 -20.10 -1.90
N LEU A 821 -31.04 -20.44 -3.08
CA LEU A 821 -31.78 -21.68 -3.33
C LEU A 821 -30.86 -22.82 -3.80
N GLU A 822 -31.25 -24.05 -3.53
CA GLU A 822 -30.63 -25.21 -4.17
C GLU A 822 -30.93 -25.19 -5.69
N PRO A 823 -30.07 -25.78 -6.55
CA PRO A 823 -30.22 -25.65 -8.01
C PRO A 823 -31.61 -26.02 -8.55
N GLU A 824 -32.22 -27.07 -8.01
CA GLU A 824 -33.56 -27.52 -8.41
C GLU A 824 -34.69 -26.60 -7.91
N ASP A 825 -34.54 -26.01 -6.73
CA ASP A 825 -35.46 -25.01 -6.18
C ASP A 825 -35.33 -23.70 -6.94
N PHE A 826 -34.11 -23.32 -7.32
CA PHE A 826 -33.85 -22.20 -8.22
C PHE A 826 -34.54 -22.39 -9.57
N ALA A 827 -34.50 -23.60 -10.15
CA ALA A 827 -35.22 -23.90 -11.38
C ALA A 827 -36.75 -23.72 -11.22
N SER A 828 -37.29 -24.20 -10.09
CA SER A 828 -38.72 -24.06 -9.76
C SER A 828 -39.10 -22.58 -9.52
N HIS A 829 -38.19 -21.81 -8.91
CA HIS A 829 -38.36 -20.37 -8.70
C HIS A 829 -38.40 -19.60 -10.02
N LEU A 830 -37.49 -19.92 -10.96
CA LEU A 830 -37.52 -19.34 -12.30
C LEU A 830 -38.80 -19.71 -13.06
N ASP A 831 -39.26 -20.95 -12.96
CA ASP A 831 -40.52 -21.39 -13.56
C ASP A 831 -41.72 -20.60 -13.02
N ALA A 832 -41.78 -20.37 -11.69
CA ALA A 832 -42.81 -19.53 -11.08
C ALA A 832 -42.75 -18.07 -11.58
N LEU A 833 -41.55 -17.50 -11.72
CA LEU A 833 -41.38 -16.15 -12.29
C LEU A 833 -41.82 -16.09 -13.74
N GLY A 834 -41.50 -17.10 -14.55
CA GLY A 834 -41.93 -17.19 -15.94
C GLY A 834 -43.44 -17.28 -16.08
N LYS A 835 -44.09 -18.14 -15.29
CA LYS A 835 -45.55 -18.28 -15.26
C LYS A 835 -46.27 -17.01 -14.80
N ALA A 836 -45.67 -16.25 -13.88
CA ALA A 836 -46.16 -14.95 -13.45
C ALA A 836 -45.89 -13.82 -14.47
N GLY A 837 -45.14 -14.09 -15.54
CA GLY A 837 -44.75 -13.09 -16.54
C GLY A 837 -43.68 -12.10 -16.05
N TRP A 838 -42.88 -12.47 -15.04
CA TRP A 838 -41.89 -11.59 -14.40
C TRP A 838 -40.47 -11.77 -14.94
N LEU A 839 -40.22 -12.79 -15.77
CA LEU A 839 -38.96 -12.94 -16.51
C LEU A 839 -38.88 -12.00 -17.71
N HIS A 840 -39.02 -10.69 -17.45
CA HIS A 840 -38.73 -9.65 -18.44
C HIS A 840 -37.26 -9.70 -18.87
N ALA A 841 -36.88 -8.96 -19.93
CA ALA A 841 -35.57 -9.07 -20.57
C ALA A 841 -34.37 -9.06 -19.59
N ASP A 842 -34.31 -8.10 -18.66
CA ASP A 842 -33.21 -8.01 -17.68
C ASP A 842 -33.23 -9.15 -16.65
N ALA A 843 -34.41 -9.59 -16.21
CA ALA A 843 -34.53 -10.73 -15.30
C ALA A 843 -34.17 -12.06 -15.98
N LEU A 844 -34.53 -12.22 -17.26
CA LEU A 844 -34.11 -13.35 -18.10
C LEU A 844 -32.59 -13.34 -18.32
N MET A 845 -31.98 -12.19 -18.61
CA MET A 845 -30.53 -12.04 -18.72
C MET A 845 -29.85 -12.40 -17.39
N ALA A 846 -30.36 -11.89 -16.26
CA ALA A 846 -29.86 -12.25 -14.95
C ALA A 846 -29.99 -13.75 -14.67
N ALA A 847 -31.07 -14.41 -15.11
CA ALA A 847 -31.25 -15.85 -14.98
C ALA A 847 -30.24 -16.64 -15.84
N GLN A 848 -29.92 -16.16 -17.04
CA GLN A 848 -28.89 -16.76 -17.90
C GLN A 848 -27.48 -16.60 -17.31
N VAL A 849 -27.16 -15.43 -16.75
CA VAL A 849 -25.89 -15.20 -16.03
C VAL A 849 -25.82 -16.06 -14.76
N ALA A 850 -26.94 -16.22 -14.05
CA ALA A 850 -27.05 -17.07 -12.86
C ALA A 850 -26.71 -18.53 -13.14
N VAL A 851 -27.01 -19.07 -14.34
CA VAL A 851 -26.62 -20.44 -14.73
C VAL A 851 -25.11 -20.66 -14.62
N ALA A 852 -24.28 -19.63 -14.87
CA ALA A 852 -22.82 -19.76 -14.75
C ALA A 852 -22.34 -19.97 -13.30
N GLN A 853 -23.18 -19.67 -12.31
CA GLN A 853 -22.89 -19.85 -10.88
C GLN A 853 -23.34 -21.21 -10.34
N LEU A 854 -24.09 -21.99 -11.12
CA LEU A 854 -24.59 -23.31 -10.71
C LEU A 854 -23.49 -24.37 -10.83
N PRO A 855 -23.45 -25.36 -9.92
CA PRO A 855 -22.55 -26.51 -10.03
C PRO A 855 -22.79 -27.27 -11.34
N VAL A 856 -21.72 -27.62 -12.05
CA VAL A 856 -21.78 -28.22 -13.40
C VAL A 856 -22.58 -29.53 -13.41
N GLU A 857 -22.51 -30.31 -12.33
CA GLU A 857 -23.25 -31.55 -12.12
C GLU A 857 -24.77 -31.36 -12.03
N SER A 858 -25.24 -30.18 -11.60
CA SER A 858 -26.66 -29.87 -11.44
C SER A 858 -27.33 -29.39 -12.73
N LEU A 859 -26.54 -28.93 -13.71
CA LEU A 859 -27.03 -28.26 -14.93
C LEU A 859 -27.97 -29.13 -15.77
N ARG A 860 -27.74 -30.45 -15.80
CA ARG A 860 -28.63 -31.37 -16.53
C ARG A 860 -30.03 -31.42 -15.89
N ALA A 861 -30.11 -31.59 -14.57
CA ALA A 861 -31.37 -31.68 -13.85
C ALA A 861 -32.13 -30.33 -13.91
N VAL A 862 -31.41 -29.23 -13.67
CA VAL A 862 -31.94 -27.87 -13.80
C VAL A 862 -32.44 -27.60 -15.21
N GLY A 863 -31.63 -27.91 -16.23
CA GLY A 863 -31.99 -27.73 -17.64
C GLY A 863 -33.22 -28.53 -18.05
N ALA A 864 -33.34 -29.79 -17.61
CA ALA A 864 -34.51 -30.61 -17.88
C ALA A 864 -35.79 -30.03 -17.26
N ARG A 865 -35.74 -29.54 -16.01
CA ARG A 865 -36.89 -28.92 -15.34
C ARG A 865 -37.29 -27.62 -16.05
N LEU A 866 -36.32 -26.75 -16.35
CA LEU A 866 -36.58 -25.50 -17.06
C LEU A 866 -37.14 -25.73 -18.47
N GLY A 867 -36.64 -26.75 -19.18
CA GLY A 867 -37.08 -27.13 -20.52
C GLY A 867 -38.53 -27.63 -20.58
N ALA A 868 -39.08 -28.11 -19.47
CA ALA A 868 -40.48 -28.55 -19.36
C ALA A 868 -41.48 -27.42 -19.01
N SER A 869 -40.99 -26.18 -18.79
CA SER A 869 -41.84 -25.06 -18.43
C SER A 869 -42.80 -24.65 -19.55
N SER A 870 -43.99 -24.17 -19.19
CA SER A 870 -44.91 -23.54 -20.14
C SER A 870 -44.43 -22.15 -20.60
N SER A 871 -43.55 -21.48 -19.84
CA SER A 871 -42.99 -20.16 -20.20
C SER A 871 -41.81 -20.30 -21.17
N PRO A 872 -41.85 -19.63 -22.33
CA PRO A 872 -40.74 -19.65 -23.28
C PRO A 872 -39.47 -19.00 -22.72
N GLU A 873 -39.59 -18.00 -21.84
CA GLU A 873 -38.46 -17.34 -21.16
C GLU A 873 -37.70 -18.32 -20.26
N VAL A 874 -38.42 -19.20 -19.55
CA VAL A 874 -37.82 -20.23 -18.70
C VAL A 874 -37.11 -21.28 -19.55
N ARG A 875 -37.78 -21.78 -20.59
CA ARG A 875 -37.17 -22.73 -21.55
C ARG A 875 -35.95 -22.13 -22.26
N ARG A 876 -35.91 -20.81 -22.45
CA ARG A 876 -34.74 -20.12 -23.00
C ARG A 876 -33.50 -20.21 -22.08
N VAL A 877 -33.70 -20.25 -20.77
CA VAL A 877 -32.61 -20.48 -19.80
C VAL A 877 -32.11 -21.93 -19.88
N ALA A 878 -32.98 -22.90 -20.17
CA ALA A 878 -32.60 -24.31 -20.35
C ALA A 878 -31.55 -24.51 -21.46
N VAL A 879 -31.62 -23.74 -22.55
CA VAL A 879 -30.59 -23.73 -23.61
C VAL A 879 -29.21 -23.35 -23.04
N GLN A 880 -29.14 -22.35 -22.15
CA GLN A 880 -27.89 -21.94 -21.51
C GLN A 880 -27.35 -23.03 -20.57
N CYS A 881 -28.22 -23.71 -19.83
CA CYS A 881 -27.84 -24.86 -19.01
C CYS A 881 -27.22 -25.97 -19.86
N LEU A 882 -27.82 -26.29 -21.01
CA LEU A 882 -27.32 -27.32 -21.93
C LEU A 882 -25.93 -26.96 -22.49
N VAL A 883 -25.76 -25.72 -22.96
CA VAL A 883 -24.47 -25.23 -23.47
C VAL A 883 -23.38 -25.30 -22.40
N ARG A 884 -23.69 -24.84 -21.18
CA ARG A 884 -22.75 -24.85 -20.06
C ARG A 884 -22.41 -26.28 -19.64
N ASP A 885 -23.38 -27.19 -19.61
CA ASP A 885 -23.18 -28.62 -19.27
C ASP A 885 -22.27 -29.35 -20.28
N ALA A 886 -22.24 -28.92 -21.54
CA ALA A 886 -21.40 -29.48 -22.59
C ALA A 886 -19.95 -28.94 -22.60
N GLN A 887 -19.65 -27.87 -21.83
CA GLN A 887 -18.32 -27.27 -21.73
C GLN A 887 -17.37 -28.06 -20.81
N GLU A 888 -16.15 -27.55 -20.62
CA GLU A 888 -15.16 -28.02 -19.62
C GLU A 888 -14.83 -29.52 -19.72
N GLY A 889 -14.72 -30.03 -20.94
CA GLY A 889 -14.33 -31.41 -21.20
C GLY A 889 -15.45 -32.45 -21.00
N ARG A 890 -16.71 -32.02 -20.74
CA ARG A 890 -17.87 -32.92 -20.66
C ARG A 890 -18.48 -33.27 -22.02
N GLY A 891 -18.29 -32.40 -23.02
CA GLY A 891 -18.60 -32.65 -24.43
C GLY A 891 -20.09 -32.83 -24.78
N TRP A 892 -20.36 -33.04 -26.06
CA TRP A 892 -21.71 -33.27 -26.59
C TRP A 892 -22.01 -34.77 -26.67
N THR A 893 -22.69 -35.30 -25.64
CA THR A 893 -23.15 -36.69 -25.63
C THR A 893 -24.44 -36.85 -26.45
N PRO A 894 -24.81 -38.09 -26.86
CA PRO A 894 -26.06 -38.34 -27.57
C PRO A 894 -27.29 -37.74 -26.88
N GLU A 895 -27.38 -37.83 -25.55
CA GLU A 895 -28.50 -37.30 -24.77
C GLU A 895 -28.56 -35.76 -24.83
N ARG A 896 -27.41 -35.10 -24.86
CA ARG A 896 -27.32 -33.63 -25.01
C ARG A 896 -27.68 -33.19 -26.42
N LEU A 897 -27.32 -33.96 -27.43
CA LEU A 897 -27.70 -33.72 -28.83
C LEU A 897 -29.21 -33.90 -29.03
N GLU A 898 -29.82 -34.91 -28.39
CA GLU A 898 -31.28 -35.08 -28.39
C GLU A 898 -31.99 -33.90 -27.70
N THR A 899 -31.48 -33.49 -26.53
CA THR A 899 -32.00 -32.31 -25.81
C THR A 899 -31.88 -31.05 -26.67
N LEU A 900 -30.75 -30.86 -27.36
CA LEU A 900 -30.54 -29.74 -28.27
C LEU A 900 -31.55 -29.77 -29.43
N ALA A 901 -31.74 -30.94 -30.05
CA ALA A 901 -32.67 -31.10 -31.16
C ALA A 901 -34.13 -30.86 -30.74
N ALA A 902 -34.50 -31.19 -29.50
CA ALA A 902 -35.81 -30.85 -28.95
C ALA A 902 -35.97 -29.33 -28.79
N LEU A 903 -34.99 -28.66 -28.20
CA LEU A 903 -35.00 -27.19 -28.03
C LEU A 903 -34.94 -26.43 -29.37
N GLN A 904 -34.28 -26.99 -30.39
CA GLN A 904 -34.23 -26.43 -31.76
C GLN A 904 -35.57 -26.47 -32.50
N ARG A 905 -36.49 -27.35 -32.05
CA ARG A 905 -37.85 -27.50 -32.59
C ARG A 905 -38.91 -26.87 -31.68
N ASP A 906 -38.53 -26.12 -30.65
CA ASP A 906 -39.46 -25.45 -29.75
C ASP A 906 -40.37 -24.47 -30.52
N ASP A 907 -41.65 -24.42 -30.17
CA ASP A 907 -42.62 -23.53 -30.84
C ASP A 907 -42.30 -22.04 -30.64
N SER A 908 -41.53 -21.69 -29.60
CA SER A 908 -41.13 -20.33 -29.34
C SER A 908 -39.86 -19.95 -30.12
N PRO A 909 -39.90 -18.89 -30.95
CA PRO A 909 -38.71 -18.35 -31.60
C PRO A 909 -37.62 -17.91 -30.61
N LEU A 910 -38.00 -17.56 -29.37
CA LEU A 910 -37.06 -17.20 -28.31
C LEU A 910 -36.14 -18.39 -27.98
N VAL A 911 -36.69 -19.60 -27.91
CA VAL A 911 -35.98 -20.83 -27.54
C VAL A 911 -35.31 -21.45 -28.75
N ALA A 912 -36.09 -21.75 -29.80
CA ALA A 912 -35.60 -22.41 -31.01
C ALA A 912 -34.55 -21.56 -31.73
N GLY A 913 -34.74 -20.24 -31.81
CA GLY A 913 -33.73 -19.34 -32.37
C GLY A 913 -32.41 -19.45 -31.63
N ALA A 914 -32.40 -19.40 -30.29
CA ALA A 914 -31.17 -19.54 -29.53
C ALA A 914 -30.52 -20.93 -29.67
N ALA A 915 -31.33 -21.99 -29.67
CA ALA A 915 -30.83 -23.37 -29.77
C ALA A 915 -30.28 -23.71 -31.17
N GLN A 916 -30.82 -23.13 -32.24
CA GLN A 916 -30.35 -23.35 -33.61
C GLN A 916 -28.93 -22.81 -33.87
N PHE A 917 -28.49 -21.81 -33.10
CA PHE A 917 -27.13 -21.25 -33.17
C PHE A 917 -26.18 -21.86 -32.12
N VAL A 918 -26.54 -23.00 -31.53
CA VAL A 918 -25.61 -23.82 -30.75
C VAL A 918 -24.99 -24.87 -31.66
N PHE A 919 -23.66 -24.87 -31.77
CA PHE A 919 -22.92 -25.69 -32.71
C PHE A 919 -22.04 -26.73 -31.99
N PRO A 920 -22.54 -27.96 -31.77
CA PRO A 920 -21.69 -29.10 -31.44
C PRO A 920 -20.63 -29.36 -32.52
N PRO A 921 -19.52 -30.07 -32.21
CA PRO A 921 -18.54 -30.48 -33.22
C PRO A 921 -19.20 -31.20 -34.40
N ARG A 922 -18.79 -30.89 -35.63
CA ARG A 922 -19.43 -31.42 -36.84
C ARG A 922 -19.38 -32.95 -36.92
N GLU A 923 -18.39 -33.55 -36.29
CA GLU A 923 -18.15 -34.99 -36.27
C GLU A 923 -19.16 -35.75 -35.40
N VAL A 924 -19.76 -35.08 -34.40
CA VAL A 924 -20.77 -35.68 -33.50
C VAL A 924 -22.20 -35.44 -33.99
N VAL A 925 -22.42 -34.44 -34.84
CA VAL A 925 -23.69 -34.19 -35.53
C VAL A 925 -23.77 -35.11 -36.76
N LYS A 926 -23.82 -36.42 -36.55
CA LYS A 926 -24.14 -37.34 -37.66
C LYS A 926 -25.60 -37.14 -38.04
N THR A 927 -25.83 -36.67 -39.26
CA THR A 927 -27.10 -36.76 -39.97
C THR A 927 -27.65 -38.19 -39.82
N PRO A 928 -28.95 -38.40 -39.53
CA PRO A 928 -29.50 -39.75 -39.55
C PRO A 928 -29.15 -40.40 -40.90
N PRO A 929 -28.73 -41.68 -40.95
CA PRO A 929 -28.67 -42.37 -42.23
C PRO A 929 -30.07 -42.31 -42.85
N GLY A 930 -30.12 -41.87 -44.11
CA GLY A 930 -31.37 -41.87 -44.87
C GLY A 930 -31.88 -43.30 -45.05
N GLU A 931 -33.21 -43.42 -44.91
CA GLU A 931 -34.08 -44.58 -45.14
C GLU A 931 -33.91 -45.81 -44.23
#